data_AF-A0A0G2EEY4-F1
#
_entry.id   AF-A0A0G2EEY4-F1
#
_cell.length_a   1.000
_cell.length_b   1.000
_cell.length_c   1.000
_cell.angle_alpha   90.00
_cell.angle_beta   90.00
_cell.angle_gamma   90.00
#
_symmetry.space_group_name_H-M   'P 1'
#
loop_
_entity.id
_entity.type
_entity.pdbx_description
1 polymer ?
#
loop_
_entity_poly.entity_id
_entity_poly.type
_entity_poly.pdbx_seq_one_letter_code
_entity_poly.pdbx_strand_id
1 'polypeptide(L)'
;MYRKHAPSTPTSAEQTAELMSRESFTLDEAPPTPATPGHANTSFKDLPVQDKKSFLLLVMLYFLQGIPMGLAMGSLPFLLKSHLSYGQIGIFSLASYPYSIKLLWSPIVDAIWNPTFGRRKSWIVPVQFLSGLSMIYLGGQIDEMMVAAGANGGSGVWNFTGWWFFLVFMCATQDIAVDGWAISLLSISNISYASTAQTVGLTAGSFLSHTIFLALNAPEFANTWLRKTPKDSGLLTLGGYMIFWGWAYIAITIGMALLKREEKTKEREGIMSVYRSMWGIMKLKNIITIIIIHLISKIGFVTNDAVTNLKLLDKGFGQANLALVVMIDFPFEISLGYYAGKWSNQYGSLTIWSWAFVGRLVAAVFGQLVVMIYPAGPDASVPFWYMLTVIFSHVFSTFMNTVMFVAVSAFHARIADPTIGGTYMTLLATVSNLGGTFPKYFILKLVDLFTMAQSVISTPPTSAQPSPEAVPTATKVLDDIFSSSPNNGHHSTTHMAPAEESLSDLPALRRQHVTAGYREGLSIAKAKTIQAGFDAGYPLGVELGLTVGRVFGILEAIIAATEKSGREPDKLKTLLVRAKRELTVPNFLEGVNDEDLGRDMATQQANDQATHDGIGTQHAPIFAKEKVEQLEEWEKVLEKMFTKQAL
;
A
#
# COMPACT_ATOMS: atom_id res chain seq x y z
N MET A 1 -51.10 28.03 -1.46
CA MET A 1 -51.34 26.58 -1.71
C MET A 1 -50.39 26.11 -2.80
N TYR A 2 -49.25 25.54 -2.44
CA TYR A 2 -48.42 24.74 -3.36
C TYR A 2 -48.16 23.42 -2.65
N ARG A 3 -48.79 22.36 -3.16
CA ARG A 3 -48.82 21.03 -2.54
C ARG A 3 -47.54 20.29 -2.92
N LYS A 4 -46.91 19.68 -1.90
CA LYS A 4 -45.71 18.84 -1.95
C LYS A 4 -45.76 17.81 -3.10
N HIS A 5 -44.71 17.77 -3.92
CA HIS A 5 -44.25 16.54 -4.54
C HIS A 5 -42.89 16.18 -3.94
N ALA A 6 -42.87 15.16 -3.08
CA ALA A 6 -41.64 14.48 -2.70
C ALA A 6 -41.19 13.63 -3.91
N PRO A 7 -39.91 13.62 -4.29
CA PRO A 7 -39.43 12.68 -5.31
C PRO A 7 -39.56 11.25 -4.76
N SER A 8 -40.18 10.38 -5.57
CA SER A 8 -40.37 8.96 -5.31
C SER A 8 -39.03 8.22 -5.27
N THR A 9 -38.90 7.27 -4.33
CA THR A 9 -37.79 6.30 -4.29
C THR A 9 -37.75 5.52 -5.60
N PRO A 10 -36.58 5.33 -6.23
CA PRO A 10 -36.51 4.58 -7.49
C PRO A 10 -36.94 3.13 -7.27
N THR A 11 -37.72 2.62 -8.21
CA THR A 11 -38.23 1.25 -8.22
C THR A 11 -37.11 0.26 -8.58
N SER A 12 -37.26 -1.01 -8.20
CA SER A 12 -36.33 -2.09 -8.61
C SER A 12 -36.17 -2.17 -10.14
N ALA A 13 -37.22 -1.83 -10.90
CA ALA A 13 -37.19 -1.74 -12.34
C ALA A 13 -36.26 -0.62 -12.87
N GLU A 14 -36.27 0.55 -12.23
CA GLU A 14 -35.39 1.67 -12.59
C GLU A 14 -33.92 1.35 -12.29
N GLN A 15 -33.64 0.69 -11.16
CA GLN A 15 -32.30 0.22 -10.81
C GLN A 15 -31.79 -0.86 -11.79
N THR A 16 -32.68 -1.76 -12.23
CA THR A 16 -32.34 -2.80 -13.21
C THR A 16 -32.08 -2.18 -14.59
N ALA A 17 -32.93 -1.24 -15.03
CA ALA A 17 -32.71 -0.50 -16.27
C ALA A 17 -31.40 0.30 -16.25
N GLU A 18 -31.04 0.87 -15.10
CA GLU A 18 -29.77 1.58 -14.91
C GLU A 18 -28.57 0.63 -15.03
N LEU A 19 -28.62 -0.54 -14.40
CA LEU A 19 -27.58 -1.57 -14.52
C LEU A 19 -27.42 -2.05 -15.97
N MET A 20 -28.53 -2.32 -16.66
CA MET A 20 -28.53 -2.74 -18.07
C MET A 20 -28.06 -1.63 -19.03
N SER A 21 -28.14 -0.37 -18.62
CA SER A 21 -27.67 0.77 -19.42
C SER A 21 -26.15 0.98 -19.38
N ARG A 22 -25.41 0.24 -18.53
CA ARG A 22 -23.95 0.35 -18.42
C ARG A 22 -23.28 -0.32 -19.62
N GLU A 23 -22.29 0.35 -20.21
CA GLU A 23 -21.49 -0.20 -21.33
C GLU A 23 -20.73 -1.49 -20.94
N SER A 24 -20.49 -1.72 -19.64
CA SER A 24 -19.87 -2.93 -19.08
C SER A 24 -20.85 -4.06 -18.75
N PHE A 25 -22.15 -3.82 -18.89
CA PHE A 25 -23.16 -4.83 -18.59
C PHE A 25 -23.25 -5.83 -19.75
N THR A 26 -22.91 -7.08 -19.46
CA THR A 26 -23.03 -8.22 -20.37
C THR A 26 -23.71 -9.37 -19.63
N LEU A 27 -24.56 -10.11 -20.35
CA LEU A 27 -25.17 -11.36 -19.86
C LEU A 27 -24.29 -12.57 -20.18
N ASP A 28 -23.27 -12.40 -21.02
CA ASP A 28 -22.38 -13.46 -21.49
C ASP A 28 -21.28 -13.79 -20.45
N GLU A 29 -21.08 -12.92 -19.46
CA GLU A 29 -20.18 -13.13 -18.34
C GLU A 29 -21.01 -13.35 -17.07
N ALA A 30 -20.68 -14.39 -16.29
CA ALA A 30 -21.32 -14.62 -15.01
C ALA A 30 -21.21 -13.36 -14.14
N PRO A 31 -22.28 -12.96 -13.41
CA PRO A 31 -22.21 -11.82 -12.51
C PRO A 31 -21.02 -12.04 -11.56
N PRO A 32 -20.22 -11.01 -11.24
CA PRO A 32 -19.13 -11.17 -10.30
C PRO A 32 -19.72 -11.70 -9.01
N THR A 33 -19.53 -13.00 -8.74
CA THR A 33 -19.95 -13.61 -7.48
C THR A 33 -19.32 -12.74 -6.40
N PRO A 34 -20.11 -12.22 -5.44
CA PRO A 34 -19.54 -11.54 -4.30
C PRO A 34 -18.75 -12.59 -3.55
N ALA A 35 -17.48 -12.75 -3.93
CA ALA A 35 -16.54 -13.53 -3.20
C ALA A 35 -16.58 -12.91 -1.81
N THR A 36 -17.00 -13.70 -0.82
CA THR A 36 -16.56 -13.50 0.57
C THR A 36 -15.11 -13.03 0.48
N PRO A 37 -14.70 -11.93 1.14
CA PRO A 37 -13.34 -11.39 1.06
C PRO A 37 -12.35 -12.42 1.60
N GLY A 38 -12.12 -13.44 0.80
CA GLY A 38 -11.38 -14.64 1.06
C GLY A 38 -10.04 -14.44 0.39
N HIS A 39 -9.01 -14.86 1.11
CA HIS A 39 -7.62 -14.82 0.72
C HIS A 39 -7.41 -15.58 -0.60
N ALA A 40 -7.57 -14.93 -1.76
CA ALA A 40 -7.13 -15.51 -3.00
C ALA A 40 -5.59 -15.46 -3.02
N ASN A 41 -4.99 -16.64 -3.12
CA ASN A 41 -3.54 -16.80 -3.25
C ASN A 41 -3.10 -16.62 -4.71
N THR A 42 -3.47 -15.51 -5.34
CA THR A 42 -3.04 -15.19 -6.69
C THR A 42 -1.64 -14.58 -6.64
N SER A 43 -0.63 -15.31 -7.12
CA SER A 43 0.67 -14.72 -7.44
C SER A 43 0.48 -13.68 -8.56
N PHE A 44 1.41 -12.73 -8.72
CA PHE A 44 1.30 -11.75 -9.81
C PHE A 44 1.21 -12.40 -11.20
N LYS A 45 1.86 -13.55 -11.38
CA LYS A 45 1.75 -14.34 -12.62
C LYS A 45 0.33 -14.83 -12.89
N ASP A 46 -0.45 -15.05 -11.84
CA ASP A 46 -1.80 -15.58 -11.88
C ASP A 46 -2.86 -14.48 -11.84
N LEU A 47 -2.45 -13.20 -11.75
CA LEU A 47 -3.39 -12.08 -11.82
C LEU A 47 -4.07 -12.03 -13.20
N PRO A 48 -5.37 -11.71 -13.24
CA PRO A 48 -6.07 -11.39 -14.47
C PRO A 48 -5.31 -10.33 -15.28
N VAL A 49 -5.36 -10.43 -16.61
CA VAL A 49 -4.63 -9.49 -17.50
C VAL A 49 -5.06 -8.04 -17.26
N GLN A 50 -6.34 -7.81 -16.93
CA GLN A 50 -6.85 -6.50 -16.56
C GLN A 50 -6.20 -5.96 -15.28
N ASP A 51 -6.12 -6.76 -14.22
CA ASP A 51 -5.48 -6.37 -12.96
C ASP A 51 -3.98 -6.12 -13.14
N LYS A 52 -3.30 -6.89 -14.00
CA LYS A 52 -1.90 -6.63 -14.37
C LYS A 52 -1.72 -5.26 -15.04
N LYS A 53 -2.59 -4.93 -16.00
CA LYS A 53 -2.56 -3.62 -16.68
C LYS A 53 -2.87 -2.48 -15.70
N SER A 54 -3.87 -2.65 -14.84
CA SER A 54 -4.21 -1.71 -13.78
C SER A 54 -3.06 -1.52 -12.79
N PHE A 55 -2.41 -2.60 -12.36
CA PHE A 55 -1.25 -2.56 -11.49
C PHE A 55 -0.08 -1.78 -12.12
N LEU A 56 0.26 -2.07 -13.37
CA LEU A 56 1.33 -1.35 -14.08
C LEU A 56 1.02 0.14 -14.26
N LEU A 57 -0.24 0.47 -14.51
CA LEU A 57 -0.70 1.86 -14.54
C LEU A 57 -0.49 2.53 -13.18
N LEU A 58 -0.90 1.88 -12.08
CA LEU A 58 -0.70 2.39 -10.73
C LEU A 58 0.78 2.59 -10.42
N VAL A 59 1.63 1.59 -10.70
CA VAL A 59 3.09 1.70 -10.53
C VAL A 59 3.65 2.90 -11.29
N MET A 60 3.24 3.11 -12.54
CA MET A 60 3.68 4.27 -13.34
C MET A 60 3.25 5.60 -12.72
N LEU A 61 2.01 5.70 -12.24
CA LEU A 61 1.50 6.94 -11.63
C LEU A 61 2.22 7.26 -10.31
N TYR A 62 2.45 6.27 -9.46
CA TYR A 62 3.23 6.43 -8.23
C TYR A 62 4.71 6.69 -8.51
N PHE A 63 5.25 6.07 -9.56
CA PHE A 63 6.62 6.32 -10.02
C PHE A 63 6.80 7.78 -10.43
N LEU A 64 5.88 8.32 -11.23
CA LEU A 64 5.90 9.74 -11.58
C LEU A 64 5.88 10.60 -10.33
N GLN A 65 4.98 10.33 -9.37
CA GLN A 65 4.93 11.05 -8.09
C GLN A 65 6.26 10.98 -7.30
N GLY A 66 6.97 9.86 -7.37
CA GLY A 66 8.28 9.69 -6.73
C GLY A 66 9.34 10.65 -7.28
N ILE A 67 9.24 11.07 -8.54
CA ILE A 67 10.24 11.94 -9.18
C ILE A 67 10.38 13.30 -8.46
N PRO A 68 9.33 14.15 -8.38
CA PRO A 68 9.42 15.42 -7.66
C PRO A 68 9.59 15.22 -6.16
N MET A 69 9.05 14.15 -5.57
CA MET A 69 9.22 13.86 -4.14
C MET A 69 10.68 13.56 -3.79
N GLY A 70 11.38 12.74 -4.58
CA GLY A 70 12.80 12.45 -4.41
C GLY A 70 13.70 13.68 -4.62
N LEU A 71 13.33 14.56 -5.54
CA LEU A 71 14.01 15.85 -5.69
C LEU A 71 13.80 16.74 -4.45
N ALA A 72 12.54 16.96 -4.06
CA ALA A 72 12.15 17.85 -2.97
C ALA A 72 12.69 17.41 -1.60
N MET A 73 12.56 16.12 -1.28
CA MET A 73 12.92 15.59 0.04
C MET A 73 14.37 15.11 0.12
N GLY A 74 15.05 14.96 -1.02
CA GLY A 74 16.35 14.32 -1.10
C GLY A 74 17.42 15.20 -1.75
N SER A 75 17.34 15.38 -3.08
CA SER A 75 18.42 16.02 -3.85
C SER A 75 18.54 17.52 -3.62
N LEU A 76 17.42 18.23 -3.48
CA LEU A 76 17.46 19.69 -3.37
C LEU A 76 18.01 20.20 -2.05
N PRO A 77 17.68 19.65 -0.87
CA PRO A 77 18.34 20.07 0.38
C PRO A 77 19.86 19.96 0.29
N PHE A 78 20.38 18.95 -0.43
CA PHE A 78 21.80 18.78 -0.69
C PHE A 78 22.34 19.85 -1.64
N LEU A 79 21.72 20.01 -2.81
CA LEU A 79 22.17 20.98 -3.82
C LEU A 79 22.03 22.43 -3.35
N LEU A 80 21.07 22.72 -2.46
CA LEU A 80 20.86 24.05 -1.89
C LEU A 80 21.87 24.39 -0.80
N LYS A 81 22.61 23.41 -0.24
CA LYS A 81 23.55 23.66 0.86
C LYS A 81 24.69 24.60 0.47
N SER A 82 25.12 24.60 -0.79
CA SER A 82 26.10 25.56 -1.31
C SER A 82 25.58 26.99 -1.42
N HIS A 83 24.26 27.19 -1.34
CA HIS A 83 23.60 28.49 -1.56
C HIS A 83 22.88 29.01 -0.30
N LEU A 84 22.42 28.12 0.58
CA LEU A 84 21.53 28.41 1.69
C LEU A 84 22.14 28.01 3.03
N SER A 85 21.87 28.82 4.06
CA SER A 85 22.10 28.44 5.45
C SER A 85 21.16 27.30 5.89
N TYR A 86 21.52 26.58 6.95
CA TYR A 86 20.68 25.53 7.53
C TYR A 86 19.27 26.02 7.91
N GLY A 87 19.13 27.23 8.45
CA GLY A 87 17.82 27.81 8.77
C GLY A 87 16.95 28.01 7.53
N GLN A 88 17.56 28.42 6.42
CA GLN A 88 16.89 28.59 5.12
C GLN A 88 16.53 27.25 4.47
N ILE A 89 17.36 26.22 4.59
CA ILE A 89 17.00 24.84 4.21
C ILE A 89 15.81 24.35 5.06
N GLY A 90 15.76 24.75 6.33
CA GLY A 90 14.59 24.55 7.19
C GLY A 90 13.32 25.18 6.62
N ILE A 91 13.39 26.41 6.09
CA ILE A 91 12.26 27.04 5.37
C ILE A 91 11.87 26.21 4.14
N PHE A 92 12.84 25.78 3.34
CA PHE A 92 12.57 24.94 2.17
C PHE A 92 11.84 23.64 2.51
N SER A 93 12.13 23.03 3.67
CA SER A 93 11.46 21.81 4.13
C SER A 93 9.93 21.97 4.28
N LEU A 94 9.42 23.21 4.42
CA LEU A 94 7.99 23.51 4.43
C LEU A 94 7.30 23.12 3.11
N ALA A 95 8.06 23.02 2.00
CA ALA A 95 7.54 22.52 0.72
C ALA A 95 6.95 21.10 0.83
N SER A 96 7.39 20.29 1.80
CA SER A 96 6.89 18.91 2.01
C SER A 96 5.54 18.83 2.74
N TYR A 97 5.09 19.92 3.38
CA TYR A 97 3.91 19.92 4.25
C TYR A 97 2.61 19.46 3.60
N PRO A 98 2.30 19.80 2.33
CA PRO A 98 1.08 19.34 1.69
C PRO A 98 0.86 17.83 1.81
N TYR A 99 1.93 17.04 1.69
CA TYR A 99 1.83 15.59 1.79
C TYR A 99 1.31 15.10 3.16
N SER A 100 1.55 15.88 4.22
CA SER A 100 1.13 15.57 5.60
C SER A 100 -0.26 16.09 5.95
N ILE A 101 -0.77 17.11 5.24
CA ILE A 101 -2.09 17.73 5.53
C ILE A 101 -3.14 17.44 4.46
N LYS A 102 -2.83 16.58 3.49
CA LYS A 102 -3.70 16.22 2.35
C LYS A 102 -5.09 15.71 2.73
N LEU A 103 -5.27 15.21 3.97
CA LEU A 103 -6.58 14.88 4.51
C LEU A 103 -7.58 16.04 4.41
N LEU A 104 -7.09 17.29 4.49
CA LEU A 104 -7.91 18.50 4.52
C LEU A 104 -8.63 18.77 3.21
N TRP A 105 -8.06 18.39 2.06
CA TRP A 105 -8.72 18.59 0.75
C TRP A 105 -9.10 17.29 0.06
N SER A 106 -8.79 16.12 0.65
CA SER A 106 -9.22 14.84 0.09
C SER A 106 -10.74 14.73 -0.15
N PRO A 107 -11.64 15.27 0.70
CA PRO A 107 -13.08 15.27 0.41
C PRO A 107 -13.45 16.12 -0.82
N ILE A 108 -12.69 17.18 -1.08
CA ILE A 108 -12.90 18.06 -2.24
C ILE A 108 -12.55 17.30 -3.52
N VAL A 109 -11.42 16.58 -3.51
CA VAL A 109 -10.99 15.73 -4.63
C VAL A 109 -12.02 14.65 -4.93
N ASP A 110 -12.64 14.09 -3.90
CA ASP A 110 -13.68 13.07 -4.07
C ASP A 110 -15.03 13.63 -4.56
N ALA A 111 -15.40 14.85 -4.15
CA ALA A 111 -16.70 15.45 -4.45
C ALA A 111 -16.74 16.19 -5.80
N ILE A 112 -15.66 16.89 -6.17
CA ILE A 112 -15.61 17.73 -7.38
C ILE A 112 -15.00 16.93 -8.53
N TRP A 113 -15.78 16.64 -9.56
CA TRP A 113 -15.27 15.98 -10.77
C TRP A 113 -16.25 16.10 -11.94
N ASN A 114 -15.79 15.76 -13.14
CA ASN A 114 -16.58 15.83 -14.36
C ASN A 114 -17.14 14.44 -14.78
N PRO A 115 -18.48 14.23 -14.80
CA PRO A 115 -19.18 13.02 -15.26
C PRO A 115 -18.76 12.49 -16.62
N THR A 116 -18.38 13.38 -17.54
CA THR A 116 -18.00 12.96 -18.91
C THR A 116 -16.56 12.48 -19.00
N PHE A 117 -15.68 12.97 -18.12
CA PHE A 117 -14.26 12.65 -18.14
C PHE A 117 -13.88 11.55 -17.15
N GLY A 118 -14.72 11.31 -16.14
CA GLY A 118 -14.49 10.33 -15.07
C GLY A 118 -14.04 11.01 -13.78
N ARG A 119 -14.31 10.37 -12.63
CA ARG A 119 -14.05 10.91 -11.30
C ARG A 119 -12.56 11.09 -11.03
N ARG A 120 -11.75 10.07 -11.34
CA ARG A 120 -10.31 10.05 -11.02
C ARG A 120 -9.50 10.83 -12.04
N LYS A 121 -9.82 10.67 -13.32
CA LYS A 121 -9.14 11.44 -14.39
C LYS A 121 -9.32 12.96 -14.26
N SER A 122 -10.47 13.41 -13.75
CA SER A 122 -10.75 14.84 -13.51
C SER A 122 -9.72 15.52 -12.62
N TRP A 123 -8.99 14.76 -11.81
CA TRP A 123 -7.90 15.28 -10.98
C TRP A 123 -6.52 14.88 -11.47
N ILE A 124 -6.31 13.60 -11.80
CA ILE A 124 -4.97 13.11 -12.19
C ILE A 124 -4.44 13.86 -13.42
N VAL A 125 -5.29 14.07 -14.43
CA VAL A 125 -4.85 14.70 -15.69
C VAL A 125 -4.43 16.15 -15.47
N PRO A 126 -5.26 17.05 -14.90
CA PRO A 126 -4.84 18.44 -14.68
C PRO A 126 -3.61 18.58 -13.77
N VAL A 127 -3.54 17.83 -12.66
CA VAL A 127 -2.41 17.98 -11.72
C VAL A 127 -1.10 17.47 -12.32
N GLN A 128 -1.13 16.42 -13.14
CA GLN A 128 0.07 15.95 -13.85
C GLN A 128 0.51 16.91 -14.95
N PHE A 129 -0.43 17.51 -15.70
CA PHE A 129 -0.09 18.55 -16.67
C PHE A 129 0.54 19.77 -16.00
N LEU A 130 -0.06 20.25 -14.91
CA LEU A 130 0.49 21.35 -14.12
C LEU A 130 1.87 21.01 -13.57
N SER A 131 2.06 19.80 -13.03
CA SER A 131 3.36 19.34 -12.55
C SER A 131 4.40 19.31 -13.67
N GLY A 132 4.05 18.76 -14.84
CA GLY A 132 4.94 18.69 -15.99
C GLY A 132 5.35 20.07 -16.51
N LEU A 133 4.40 20.99 -16.64
CA LEU A 133 4.65 22.38 -17.04
C LEU A 133 5.52 23.12 -16.02
N SER A 134 5.23 22.96 -14.72
CA SER A 134 6.04 23.55 -13.65
C SER A 134 7.45 22.99 -13.64
N MET A 135 7.65 21.68 -13.88
CA MET A 135 8.98 21.09 -13.98
C MET A 135 9.76 21.58 -15.20
N ILE A 136 9.11 21.78 -16.35
CA ILE A 136 9.74 22.38 -17.54
C ILE A 136 10.16 23.82 -17.25
N TYR A 137 9.24 24.63 -16.69
CA TYR A 137 9.50 26.02 -16.34
C TYR A 137 10.65 26.15 -15.34
N LEU A 138 10.57 25.42 -14.24
CA LEU A 138 11.61 25.40 -13.21
C LEU A 138 12.93 24.90 -13.79
N GLY A 139 12.92 23.80 -14.55
CA GLY A 139 14.14 23.24 -15.12
C GLY A 139 14.87 24.20 -16.05
N GLY A 140 14.17 25.12 -16.71
CA GLY A 140 14.78 26.16 -17.54
C GLY A 140 15.53 27.26 -16.77
N GLN A 141 15.26 27.43 -15.48
CA GLN A 141 15.80 28.54 -14.66
C GLN A 141 16.23 28.11 -13.26
N ILE A 142 16.34 26.81 -13.00
CA ILE A 142 16.53 26.27 -11.64
C ILE A 142 17.86 26.71 -11.03
N ASP A 143 18.93 26.76 -11.84
CA ASP A 143 20.26 27.16 -11.38
C ASP A 143 20.26 28.64 -10.94
N GLU A 144 19.63 29.51 -11.75
CA GLU A 144 19.44 30.93 -11.39
C GLU A 144 18.57 31.09 -10.14
N MET A 145 17.50 30.31 -10.03
CA MET A 145 16.61 30.34 -8.86
C MET A 145 17.30 29.87 -7.58
N MET A 146 18.20 28.88 -7.66
CA MET A 146 18.98 28.41 -6.50
C MET A 146 19.96 29.47 -6.02
N VAL A 147 20.64 30.17 -6.94
CA VAL A 147 21.52 31.30 -6.60
C VAL A 147 20.71 32.46 -6.01
N ALA A 148 19.58 32.80 -6.63
CA ALA A 148 18.69 33.86 -6.16
C ALA A 148 18.06 33.53 -4.79
N ALA A 149 17.87 32.25 -4.47
CA ALA A 149 17.36 31.83 -3.16
C ALA A 149 18.29 32.26 -2.02
N GLY A 150 19.61 32.12 -2.20
CA GLY A 150 20.61 32.54 -1.21
C GLY A 150 20.89 34.04 -1.17
N ALA A 151 20.51 34.77 -2.23
CA ALA A 151 20.75 36.21 -2.35
C ALA A 151 19.89 37.04 -1.37
N ASN A 152 20.30 38.30 -1.13
CA ASN A 152 19.54 39.29 -0.36
C ASN A 152 19.07 38.78 1.04
N GLY A 153 19.97 38.15 1.78
CA GLY A 153 19.69 37.63 3.13
C GLY A 153 18.72 36.44 3.17
N GLY A 154 18.46 35.77 2.04
CA GLY A 154 17.55 34.61 1.97
C GLY A 154 16.10 34.92 1.66
N SER A 155 15.78 36.16 1.27
CA SER A 155 14.41 36.52 0.87
C SER A 155 13.91 35.69 -0.31
N GLY A 156 14.81 35.28 -1.22
CA GLY A 156 14.49 34.43 -2.38
C GLY A 156 14.09 32.99 -2.03
N VAL A 157 14.42 32.51 -0.83
CA VAL A 157 14.09 31.14 -0.38
C VAL A 157 12.59 30.89 -0.39
N TRP A 158 11.77 31.89 -0.04
CA TRP A 158 10.31 31.75 -0.03
C TRP A 158 9.74 31.54 -1.43
N ASN A 159 10.27 32.23 -2.43
CA ASN A 159 9.85 32.03 -3.82
C ASN A 159 10.22 30.62 -4.31
N PHE A 160 11.46 30.19 -4.04
CA PHE A 160 11.91 28.84 -4.36
C PHE A 160 11.04 27.78 -3.66
N THR A 161 10.80 27.95 -2.37
CA THR A 161 9.95 27.07 -1.54
C THR A 161 8.51 27.04 -2.06
N GLY A 162 7.96 28.17 -2.50
CA GLY A 162 6.59 28.25 -3.04
C GLY A 162 6.38 27.38 -4.28
N TRP A 163 7.34 27.36 -5.20
CA TRP A 163 7.28 26.50 -6.39
C TRP A 163 7.36 25.01 -6.05
N TRP A 164 8.23 24.63 -5.12
CA TRP A 164 8.33 23.25 -4.67
C TRP A 164 7.14 22.83 -3.81
N PHE A 165 6.60 23.72 -2.99
CA PHE A 165 5.33 23.53 -2.28
C PHE A 165 4.20 23.26 -3.28
N PHE A 166 4.13 24.02 -4.37
CA PHE A 166 3.15 23.79 -5.44
C PHE A 166 3.31 22.40 -6.08
N LEU A 167 4.54 22.01 -6.46
CA LEU A 167 4.80 20.68 -7.03
C LEU A 167 4.42 19.55 -6.06
N VAL A 168 4.79 19.67 -4.78
CA VAL A 168 4.43 18.67 -3.75
C VAL A 168 2.92 18.66 -3.50
N PHE A 169 2.24 19.81 -3.54
CA PHE A 169 0.80 19.90 -3.43
C PHE A 169 0.08 19.21 -4.61
N MET A 170 0.59 19.35 -5.84
CA MET A 170 0.11 18.60 -7.00
C MET A 170 0.32 17.09 -6.82
N CYS A 171 1.48 16.68 -6.31
CA CYS A 171 1.78 15.27 -6.02
C CYS A 171 0.87 14.69 -4.94
N ALA A 172 0.62 15.43 -3.86
CA ALA A 172 -0.30 15.02 -2.80
C ALA A 172 -1.76 14.92 -3.30
N THR A 173 -2.17 15.79 -4.22
CA THR A 173 -3.49 15.73 -4.85
C THR A 173 -3.61 14.55 -5.82
N GLN A 174 -2.55 14.26 -6.59
CA GLN A 174 -2.47 13.07 -7.41
C GLN A 174 -2.58 11.80 -6.55
N ASP A 175 -1.84 11.74 -5.45
CA ASP A 175 -1.83 10.61 -4.52
C ASP A 175 -3.24 10.28 -3.99
N ILE A 176 -4.02 11.28 -3.55
CA ILE A 176 -5.43 11.10 -3.16
C ILE A 176 -6.24 10.46 -4.29
N ALA A 177 -6.09 10.98 -5.50
CA ALA A 177 -6.86 10.50 -6.65
C ALA A 177 -6.44 9.09 -7.08
N VAL A 178 -5.14 8.77 -7.06
CA VAL A 178 -4.60 7.45 -7.45
C VAL A 178 -4.95 6.39 -6.39
N ASP A 179 -4.82 6.71 -5.09
CA ASP A 179 -5.21 5.81 -4.00
C ASP A 179 -6.71 5.46 -4.08
N GLY A 180 -7.55 6.47 -4.34
CA GLY A 180 -8.99 6.26 -4.56
C GLY A 180 -9.31 5.53 -5.87
N TRP A 181 -8.44 5.61 -6.88
CA TRP A 181 -8.61 4.89 -8.15
C TRP A 181 -8.23 3.42 -8.02
N ALA A 182 -7.19 3.10 -7.22
CA ALA A 182 -6.71 1.74 -7.01
C ALA A 182 -7.80 0.79 -6.49
N ILE A 183 -8.67 1.28 -5.59
CA ILE A 183 -9.82 0.52 -5.05
C ILE A 183 -10.79 0.09 -6.17
N SER A 184 -10.98 0.92 -7.20
CA SER A 184 -11.87 0.63 -8.32
C SER A 184 -11.18 -0.07 -9.50
N LEU A 185 -9.84 -0.03 -9.58
CA LEU A 185 -9.08 -0.56 -10.71
C LEU A 185 -8.67 -2.01 -10.56
N LEU A 186 -8.49 -2.47 -9.33
CA LEU A 186 -8.12 -3.84 -8.99
C LEU A 186 -9.36 -4.58 -8.48
N SER A 187 -9.47 -5.85 -8.82
CA SER A 187 -10.49 -6.71 -8.24
C SER A 187 -10.38 -6.77 -6.70
N ILE A 188 -11.51 -6.95 -6.00
CA ILE A 188 -11.59 -7.01 -4.53
C ILE A 188 -10.58 -8.02 -3.95
N SER A 189 -10.43 -9.15 -4.63
CA SER A 189 -9.47 -10.21 -4.31
C SER A 189 -8.01 -9.75 -4.34
N ASN A 190 -7.67 -8.81 -5.22
CA ASN A 190 -6.29 -8.39 -5.52
C ASN A 190 -5.98 -6.97 -5.05
N ILE A 191 -6.87 -6.35 -4.26
CA ILE A 191 -6.76 -4.95 -3.84
C ILE A 191 -5.50 -4.66 -3.01
N SER A 192 -4.91 -5.67 -2.36
CA SER A 192 -3.64 -5.51 -1.63
C SER A 192 -2.45 -5.16 -2.53
N TYR A 193 -2.50 -5.54 -3.80
CA TYR A 193 -1.47 -5.17 -4.78
C TYR A 193 -1.48 -3.67 -5.08
N ALA A 194 -2.52 -2.92 -4.71
CA ALA A 194 -2.50 -1.45 -4.76
C ALA A 194 -1.34 -0.87 -3.94
N SER A 195 -1.17 -1.35 -2.71
CA SER A 195 -0.12 -0.89 -1.80
C SER A 195 1.27 -1.33 -2.27
N THR A 196 1.35 -2.49 -2.91
CA THR A 196 2.57 -2.93 -3.60
C THR A 196 2.91 -1.98 -4.75
N ALA A 197 1.94 -1.61 -5.58
CA ALA A 197 2.16 -0.68 -6.69
C ALA A 197 2.64 0.68 -6.18
N GLN A 198 2.06 1.18 -5.09
CA GLN A 198 2.47 2.41 -4.41
C GLN A 198 3.92 2.33 -3.93
N THR A 199 4.25 1.28 -3.20
CA THR A 199 5.59 1.08 -2.64
C THR A 199 6.64 1.00 -3.75
N VAL A 200 6.41 0.16 -4.76
CA VAL A 200 7.36 -0.02 -5.87
C VAL A 200 7.51 1.27 -6.68
N GLY A 201 6.39 1.89 -7.07
CA GLY A 201 6.42 3.10 -7.89
C GLY A 201 7.09 4.27 -7.15
N LEU A 202 6.55 4.66 -6.00
CA LEU A 202 7.00 5.84 -5.26
C LEU A 202 8.48 5.73 -4.86
N THR A 203 8.91 4.56 -4.39
CA THR A 203 10.30 4.31 -3.98
C THR A 203 11.23 4.34 -5.19
N ALA A 204 10.87 3.69 -6.30
CA ALA A 204 11.68 3.70 -7.51
C ALA A 204 11.84 5.11 -8.09
N GLY A 205 10.78 5.91 -8.15
CA GLY A 205 10.84 7.29 -8.60
C GLY A 205 11.68 8.16 -7.66
N SER A 206 11.46 8.03 -6.34
CA SER A 206 12.19 8.79 -5.33
C SER A 206 13.68 8.47 -5.33
N PHE A 207 14.05 7.19 -5.43
CA PHE A 207 15.44 6.75 -5.52
C PHE A 207 16.12 7.22 -6.80
N LEU A 208 15.41 7.18 -7.93
CA LEU A 208 15.92 7.69 -9.20
C LEU A 208 16.23 9.19 -9.12
N SER A 209 15.31 9.96 -8.55
CA SER A 209 15.47 11.41 -8.38
C SER A 209 16.36 11.84 -7.23
N HIS A 210 16.64 10.94 -6.30
CA HIS A 210 17.55 11.18 -5.18
C HIS A 210 18.94 10.64 -5.47
N THR A 211 19.16 9.36 -5.16
CA THR A 211 20.46 8.70 -5.16
C THR A 211 21.08 8.66 -6.55
N ILE A 212 20.32 8.18 -7.55
CA ILE A 212 20.84 8.03 -8.92
C ILE A 212 21.11 9.40 -9.53
N PHE A 213 20.13 10.31 -9.44
CA PHE A 213 20.29 11.66 -9.95
C PHE A 213 21.50 12.36 -9.34
N LEU A 214 21.66 12.31 -8.00
CA LEU A 214 22.77 13.00 -7.33
C LEU A 214 24.13 12.42 -7.74
N ALA A 215 24.23 11.10 -7.86
CA ALA A 215 25.44 10.45 -8.38
C ALA A 215 25.75 10.89 -9.82
N LEU A 216 24.74 10.96 -10.69
CA LEU A 216 24.92 11.39 -12.08
C LEU A 216 25.12 12.90 -12.24
N ASN A 217 24.69 13.69 -11.26
CA ASN A 217 24.90 15.14 -11.22
C ASN A 217 26.31 15.51 -10.73
N ALA A 218 26.95 14.64 -9.94
CA ALA A 218 28.32 14.84 -9.47
C ALA A 218 29.36 14.64 -10.60
N PRO A 219 30.18 15.66 -10.94
CA PRO A 219 31.23 15.55 -11.96
C PRO A 219 32.28 14.48 -11.64
N GLU A 220 32.67 14.35 -10.38
CA GLU A 220 33.72 13.43 -9.91
C GLU A 220 33.29 11.98 -10.10
N PHE A 221 32.04 11.66 -9.78
CA PHE A 221 31.47 10.34 -10.00
C PHE A 221 31.47 10.00 -11.49
N ALA A 222 30.99 10.91 -12.33
CA ALA A 222 30.97 10.75 -13.77
C ALA A 222 32.38 10.57 -14.35
N ASN A 223 33.36 11.34 -13.89
CA ASN A 223 34.75 11.28 -14.36
C ASN A 223 35.46 10.00 -13.93
N THR A 224 35.16 9.49 -12.74
CA THR A 224 35.79 8.28 -12.19
C THR A 224 35.22 7.01 -12.82
N TRP A 225 33.91 6.93 -12.99
CA TRP A 225 33.23 5.67 -13.31
C TRP A 225 32.65 5.59 -14.73
N LEU A 226 32.33 6.73 -15.36
CA LEU A 226 31.50 6.76 -16.57
C LEU A 226 32.16 7.44 -17.79
N ARG A 227 33.08 8.39 -17.58
CA ARG A 227 33.73 9.13 -18.66
C ARG A 227 35.16 8.66 -18.90
N LYS A 228 35.55 8.70 -20.17
CA LYS A 228 36.95 8.51 -20.61
C LYS A 228 37.75 9.82 -20.55
N THR A 229 37.09 10.97 -20.66
CA THR A 229 37.69 12.30 -20.62
C THR A 229 37.06 13.13 -19.50
N PRO A 230 37.82 13.63 -18.52
CA PRO A 230 37.30 14.44 -17.42
C PRO A 230 36.60 15.72 -17.91
N LYS A 231 35.48 16.07 -17.27
CA LYS A 231 34.76 17.35 -17.43
C LYS A 231 34.23 17.83 -16.09
N ASP A 232 34.07 19.14 -15.94
CA ASP A 232 33.68 19.77 -14.67
C ASP A 232 32.17 19.74 -14.39
N SER A 233 31.35 19.24 -15.33
CA SER A 233 29.90 19.12 -15.16
C SER A 233 29.48 17.67 -14.91
N GLY A 234 28.36 17.45 -14.21
CA GLY A 234 27.72 16.13 -14.13
C GLY A 234 27.29 15.59 -15.50
N LEU A 235 26.89 14.31 -15.55
CA LEU A 235 26.20 13.76 -16.73
C LEU A 235 24.79 14.32 -16.88
N LEU A 236 24.12 14.58 -15.77
CA LEU A 236 22.79 15.18 -15.73
C LEU A 236 22.86 16.50 -14.96
N THR A 237 22.34 17.57 -15.56
CA THR A 237 22.06 18.82 -14.83
C THR A 237 20.68 18.74 -14.18
N LEU A 238 20.47 19.45 -13.08
CA LEU A 238 19.16 19.53 -12.43
C LEU A 238 18.10 20.05 -13.40
N GLY A 239 18.42 21.14 -14.12
CA GLY A 239 17.54 21.72 -15.11
C GLY A 239 17.16 20.75 -16.24
N GLY A 240 18.15 20.06 -16.81
CA GLY A 240 17.92 19.07 -17.86
C GLY A 240 17.08 17.88 -17.38
N TYR A 241 17.34 17.40 -16.16
CA TYR A 241 16.56 16.32 -15.55
C TYR A 241 15.10 16.71 -15.34
N MET A 242 14.85 17.92 -14.83
CA MET A 242 13.49 18.44 -14.62
C MET A 242 12.73 18.64 -15.93
N ILE A 243 13.39 19.19 -16.97
CA ILE A 243 12.77 19.35 -18.30
C ILE A 243 12.40 17.98 -18.90
N PHE A 244 13.32 17.01 -18.83
CA PHE A 244 13.06 15.65 -19.33
C PHE A 244 11.84 15.03 -18.66
N TRP A 245 11.80 15.04 -17.32
CA TRP A 245 10.67 14.48 -16.58
C TRP A 245 9.39 15.29 -16.75
N GLY A 246 9.47 16.61 -16.94
CA GLY A 246 8.31 17.43 -17.22
C GLY A 246 7.64 17.05 -18.55
N TRP A 247 8.43 16.78 -19.59
CA TRP A 247 7.92 16.23 -20.85
C TRP A 247 7.40 14.79 -20.70
N ALA A 248 8.08 13.95 -19.92
CA ALA A 248 7.62 12.60 -19.64
C ALA A 248 6.26 12.59 -18.92
N TYR A 249 6.07 13.48 -17.94
CA TYR A 249 4.79 13.72 -17.26
C TYR A 249 3.70 14.02 -18.27
N ILE A 250 3.91 15.00 -19.15
CA ILE A 250 2.93 15.38 -20.18
C ILE A 250 2.60 14.20 -21.11
N ALA A 251 3.63 13.52 -21.63
CA ALA A 251 3.45 12.40 -22.55
C ALA A 251 2.66 11.24 -21.92
N ILE A 252 3.02 10.84 -20.70
CA ILE A 252 2.33 9.78 -19.96
C ILE A 252 0.90 10.20 -19.62
N THR A 253 0.69 11.46 -19.25
CA THR A 253 -0.65 12.00 -18.95
C THR A 253 -1.56 11.95 -20.17
N ILE A 254 -1.06 12.34 -21.35
CA ILE A 254 -1.81 12.25 -22.61
C ILE A 254 -2.14 10.78 -22.93
N GLY A 255 -1.16 9.88 -22.83
CA GLY A 255 -1.37 8.45 -23.04
C GLY A 255 -2.44 7.88 -22.12
N MET A 256 -2.38 8.19 -20.82
CA MET A 256 -3.39 7.76 -19.84
C MET A 256 -4.78 8.36 -20.14
N ALA A 257 -4.84 9.66 -20.46
CA ALA A 257 -6.10 10.35 -20.73
C ALA A 257 -6.84 9.74 -21.94
N LEU A 258 -6.10 9.36 -22.98
CA LEU A 258 -6.65 8.80 -24.23
C LEU A 258 -6.94 7.29 -24.13
N LEU A 259 -6.05 6.50 -23.52
CA LEU A 259 -6.12 5.03 -23.59
C LEU A 259 -7.01 4.41 -22.49
N LYS A 260 -7.03 4.99 -21.29
CA LYS A 260 -7.84 4.45 -20.20
C LYS A 260 -9.25 5.02 -20.34
N ARG A 261 -10.33 4.25 -20.17
CA ARG A 261 -11.69 4.81 -20.00
C ARG A 261 -12.13 4.57 -18.55
N GLU A 262 -12.92 5.50 -18.03
CA GLU A 262 -13.49 5.42 -16.67
C GLU A 262 -15.00 5.28 -16.79
N GLU A 263 -15.63 4.50 -15.90
CA GLU A 263 -17.08 4.34 -15.89
C GLU A 263 -17.77 5.67 -15.54
N LYS A 264 -18.82 6.00 -16.29
CA LYS A 264 -19.57 7.24 -16.11
C LYS A 264 -20.59 7.03 -15.01
N THR A 265 -20.34 7.59 -13.81
CA THR A 265 -21.36 7.69 -12.76
C THR A 265 -22.05 9.05 -12.83
N LYS A 266 -23.33 9.13 -12.45
CA LYS A 266 -24.09 10.41 -12.46
C LYS A 266 -24.32 10.98 -11.06
N GLU A 267 -24.05 10.20 -10.01
CA GLU A 267 -24.26 10.63 -8.64
C GLU A 267 -23.08 11.49 -8.15
N ARG A 268 -23.36 12.76 -7.86
CA ARG A 268 -22.43 13.67 -7.19
C ARG A 268 -22.85 13.83 -5.75
N GLU A 269 -21.96 13.50 -4.82
CA GLU A 269 -22.12 13.92 -3.43
C GLU A 269 -21.70 15.38 -3.28
N GLY A 270 -22.45 16.15 -2.48
CA GLY A 270 -22.02 17.49 -2.11
C GLY A 270 -20.74 17.45 -1.26
N ILE A 271 -19.86 18.44 -1.40
CA ILE A 271 -18.59 18.52 -0.64
C ILE A 271 -18.83 18.31 0.87
N MET A 272 -19.81 19.03 1.43
CA MET A 272 -20.14 18.93 2.85
C MET A 272 -20.68 17.55 3.24
N SER A 273 -21.31 16.82 2.32
CA SER A 273 -21.73 15.43 2.54
C SER A 273 -20.51 14.54 2.76
N VAL A 274 -19.50 14.65 1.90
CA VAL A 274 -18.26 13.86 2.01
C VAL A 274 -17.50 14.19 3.30
N TYR A 275 -17.41 15.48 3.69
CA TYR A 275 -16.85 15.86 5.00
C TYR A 275 -17.63 15.28 6.18
N ARG A 276 -18.97 15.31 6.14
CA ARG A 276 -19.81 14.69 7.18
C ARG A 276 -19.59 13.17 7.24
N SER A 277 -19.45 12.51 6.10
CA SER A 277 -19.13 11.08 6.03
C SER A 277 -17.76 10.77 6.63
N MET A 278 -16.72 11.54 6.27
CA MET A 278 -15.38 11.43 6.86
C MET A 278 -15.42 11.60 8.38
N TRP A 279 -16.14 12.61 8.87
CA TRP A 279 -16.34 12.84 10.29
C TRP A 279 -17.10 11.70 10.98
N GLY A 280 -18.10 11.12 10.31
CA GLY A 280 -18.82 9.94 10.77
C GLY A 280 -17.91 8.72 10.91
N ILE A 281 -17.00 8.50 9.94
CA ILE A 281 -16.01 7.41 9.98
C ILE A 281 -15.07 7.57 11.18
N MET A 282 -14.61 8.80 11.45
CA MET A 282 -13.74 9.08 12.60
C MET A 282 -14.40 8.78 13.95
N LYS A 283 -15.73 8.69 14.02
CA LYS A 283 -16.47 8.32 15.24
C LYS A 283 -16.63 6.81 15.44
N LEU A 284 -16.28 5.99 14.45
CA LEU A 284 -16.39 4.54 14.56
C LEU A 284 -15.33 4.02 15.56
N LYS A 285 -15.76 3.25 16.56
CA LYS A 285 -14.86 2.73 17.64
C LYS A 285 -13.63 2.00 17.09
N ASN A 286 -13.81 1.20 16.05
CA ASN A 286 -12.72 0.45 15.41
C ASN A 286 -11.73 1.39 14.70
N ILE A 287 -12.22 2.47 14.09
CA ILE A 287 -11.38 3.47 13.42
C ILE A 287 -10.60 4.30 14.44
N ILE A 288 -11.23 4.70 15.54
CA ILE A 288 -10.54 5.36 16.65
C ILE A 288 -9.40 4.47 17.18
N THR A 289 -9.67 3.18 17.34
CA THR A 289 -8.66 2.19 17.77
C THR A 289 -7.49 2.12 16.78
N ILE A 290 -7.79 2.05 15.48
CA ILE A 290 -6.77 2.05 14.41
C ILE A 290 -5.97 3.36 14.43
N ILE A 291 -6.61 4.51 14.59
CA ILE A 291 -5.96 5.83 14.67
C ILE A 291 -4.97 5.87 15.84
N ILE A 292 -5.39 5.39 17.02
CA ILE A 292 -4.52 5.34 18.21
C ILE A 292 -3.31 4.43 17.96
N ILE A 293 -3.52 3.24 17.39
CA ILE A 293 -2.43 2.31 17.03
C ILE A 293 -1.45 2.97 16.07
N HIS A 294 -1.94 3.67 15.05
CA HIS A 294 -1.09 4.37 14.08
C HIS A 294 -0.24 5.48 14.70
N LEU A 295 -0.80 6.24 15.64
CA LEU A 295 -0.09 7.33 16.31
C LEU A 295 0.98 6.84 17.29
N ILE A 296 0.80 5.65 17.89
CA ILE A 296 1.67 5.16 18.97
C ILE A 296 2.70 4.13 18.45
N SER A 297 2.32 3.26 17.52
CA SER A 297 3.14 2.10 17.10
C SER A 297 4.58 2.48 16.71
N LYS A 298 4.77 3.57 15.97
CA LYS A 298 6.09 3.96 15.47
C LYS A 298 7.05 4.49 16.54
N ILE A 299 6.55 4.85 17.73
CA ILE A 299 7.40 5.35 18.84
C ILE A 299 8.46 4.32 19.26
N GLY A 300 8.18 3.02 19.15
CA GLY A 300 9.11 1.97 19.57
C GLY A 300 10.39 1.87 18.74
N PHE A 301 10.41 2.42 17.52
CA PHE A 301 11.56 2.33 16.61
C PHE A 301 11.92 3.65 15.91
N VAL A 302 11.17 4.73 16.15
CA VAL A 302 11.48 6.06 15.59
C VAL A 302 12.88 6.56 15.94
N THR A 303 13.41 6.21 17.12
CA THR A 303 14.79 6.54 17.50
C THR A 303 15.80 5.83 16.60
N ASN A 304 15.53 4.56 16.25
CA ASN A 304 16.38 3.83 15.31
C ASN A 304 16.35 4.49 13.92
N ASP A 305 15.18 4.91 13.44
CA ASP A 305 15.03 5.59 12.15
C ASP A 305 15.72 6.96 12.11
N ALA A 306 15.61 7.74 13.18
CA ALA A 306 16.08 9.12 13.22
C ALA A 306 17.58 9.26 13.60
N VAL A 307 18.13 8.34 14.40
CA VAL A 307 19.38 8.57 15.15
C VAL A 307 20.50 7.62 14.75
N THR A 308 20.20 6.41 14.26
CA THR A 308 21.24 5.39 14.01
C THR A 308 22.29 5.87 13.01
N ASN A 309 21.85 6.38 11.85
CA ASN A 309 22.76 6.88 10.82
C ASN A 309 23.56 8.11 11.30
N LEU A 310 22.93 8.99 12.10
CA LEU A 310 23.60 10.14 12.73
C LEU A 310 24.75 9.68 13.61
N LYS A 311 24.48 8.73 14.52
CA LYS A 311 25.50 8.24 15.47
C LYS A 311 26.61 7.44 14.79
N LEU A 312 26.31 6.72 13.72
CA LEU A 312 27.34 6.06 12.92
C LEU A 312 28.30 7.08 12.29
N LEU A 313 27.79 8.21 11.83
CA LEU A 313 28.62 9.28 11.30
C LEU A 313 29.45 9.98 12.37
N ASP A 314 28.86 10.28 13.52
CA ASP A 314 29.60 10.84 14.67
C ASP A 314 30.80 9.96 15.07
N LYS A 315 30.67 8.64 14.86
CA LYS A 315 31.72 7.65 15.14
C LYS A 315 32.72 7.45 14.00
N GLY A 316 32.58 8.15 12.88
CA GLY A 316 33.49 8.10 11.75
C GLY A 316 33.17 7.02 10.70
N PHE A 317 31.92 6.52 10.64
CA PHE A 317 31.54 5.54 9.60
C PHE A 317 31.70 6.10 8.18
N GLY A 318 31.60 7.42 8.03
CA GLY A 318 31.70 8.15 6.76
C GLY A 318 30.44 8.01 5.89
N GLN A 319 30.02 9.07 5.19
CA GLN A 319 28.80 8.95 4.37
C GLN A 319 29.02 8.13 3.10
N ALA A 320 30.23 7.98 2.58
CA ALA A 320 30.47 7.09 1.43
C ALA A 320 29.99 5.66 1.75
N ASN A 321 30.21 5.22 2.99
CA ASN A 321 29.74 3.93 3.48
C ASN A 321 28.22 3.91 3.70
N LEU A 322 27.62 4.99 4.23
CA LEU A 322 26.15 5.07 4.32
C LEU A 322 25.47 5.07 2.94
N ALA A 323 26.02 5.78 1.96
CA ALA A 323 25.51 5.81 0.59
C ALA A 323 25.56 4.41 -0.04
N LEU A 324 26.63 3.66 0.20
CA LEU A 324 26.75 2.27 -0.23
C LEU A 324 25.67 1.38 0.43
N VAL A 325 25.44 1.53 1.74
CA VAL A 325 24.38 0.79 2.46
C VAL A 325 23.01 1.04 1.82
N VAL A 326 22.65 2.30 1.59
CA VAL A 326 21.36 2.68 0.96
C VAL A 326 21.26 2.17 -0.48
N MET A 327 22.35 2.23 -1.25
CA MET A 327 22.38 1.73 -2.62
C MET A 327 22.18 0.21 -2.70
N ILE A 328 22.77 -0.53 -1.76
CA ILE A 328 22.60 -1.99 -1.65
C ILE A 328 21.18 -2.34 -1.19
N ASP A 329 20.58 -1.54 -0.31
CA ASP A 329 19.24 -1.78 0.23
C ASP A 329 18.13 -1.67 -0.82
N PHE A 330 18.24 -0.72 -1.74
CA PHE A 330 17.18 -0.39 -2.69
C PHE A 330 16.64 -1.57 -3.54
N PRO A 331 17.47 -2.45 -4.15
CA PRO A 331 16.98 -3.64 -4.84
C PRO A 331 16.19 -4.59 -3.93
N PHE A 332 16.57 -4.70 -2.66
CA PHE A 332 15.82 -5.47 -1.68
C PHE A 332 14.49 -4.77 -1.41
N GLU A 333 14.47 -3.47 -1.13
CA GLU A 333 13.25 -2.72 -0.84
C GLU A 333 12.16 -2.90 -1.93
N ILE A 334 12.54 -2.80 -3.21
CA ILE A 334 11.63 -3.05 -4.34
C ILE A 334 11.12 -4.50 -4.34
N SER A 335 12.04 -5.46 -4.22
CA SER A 335 11.71 -6.88 -4.26
C SER A 335 10.79 -7.27 -3.09
N LEU A 336 11.03 -6.69 -1.93
CA LEU A 336 10.31 -6.94 -0.69
C LEU A 336 8.91 -6.35 -0.71
N GLY A 337 8.71 -5.18 -1.35
CA GLY A 337 7.39 -4.61 -1.58
C GLY A 337 6.45 -5.57 -2.33
N TYR A 338 6.98 -6.29 -3.32
CA TYR A 338 6.25 -7.32 -4.06
C TYR A 338 5.82 -8.50 -3.17
N TYR A 339 6.75 -9.08 -2.42
CA TYR A 339 6.45 -10.23 -1.57
C TYR A 339 5.54 -9.87 -0.39
N ALA A 340 5.67 -8.66 0.16
CA ALA A 340 4.81 -8.16 1.21
C ALA A 340 3.33 -8.10 0.79
N GLY A 341 3.04 -7.71 -0.45
CA GLY A 341 1.69 -7.73 -1.01
C GLY A 341 1.13 -9.16 -1.08
N LYS A 342 1.94 -10.09 -1.60
CA LYS A 342 1.59 -11.52 -1.68
C LYS A 342 1.30 -12.10 -0.30
N TRP A 343 2.16 -11.85 0.70
CA TRP A 343 1.96 -12.36 2.06
C TRP A 343 0.75 -11.74 2.74
N SER A 344 0.47 -10.46 2.49
CA SER A 344 -0.73 -9.78 3.01
C SER A 344 -2.03 -10.39 2.45
N ASN A 345 -1.98 -10.87 1.20
CA ASN A 345 -3.07 -11.67 0.64
C ASN A 345 -3.18 -13.05 1.27
N GLN A 346 -2.06 -13.75 1.47
CA GLN A 346 -2.08 -15.14 1.94
C GLN A 346 -2.41 -15.31 3.43
N TYR A 347 -1.80 -14.50 4.30
CA TYR A 347 -1.84 -14.67 5.77
C TYR A 347 -2.67 -13.62 6.50
N GLY A 348 -3.18 -12.63 5.76
CA GLY A 348 -3.93 -11.50 6.29
C GLY A 348 -3.07 -10.31 6.67
N SER A 349 -3.52 -9.14 6.21
CA SER A 349 -2.81 -7.86 6.34
C SER A 349 -2.43 -7.51 7.78
N LEU A 350 -3.36 -7.63 8.75
CA LEU A 350 -3.06 -7.29 10.14
C LEU A 350 -2.08 -8.27 10.80
N THR A 351 -2.17 -9.57 10.48
CA THR A 351 -1.25 -10.58 11.01
C THR A 351 0.18 -10.30 10.54
N ILE A 352 0.35 -10.04 9.24
CA ILE A 352 1.65 -9.68 8.65
C ILE A 352 2.16 -8.38 9.25
N TRP A 353 1.30 -7.39 9.45
CA TRP A 353 1.65 -6.13 10.11
C TRP A 353 2.16 -6.37 11.54
N SER A 354 1.50 -7.22 12.32
CA SER A 354 1.93 -7.54 13.69
C SER A 354 3.27 -8.25 13.75
N TRP A 355 3.54 -9.19 12.84
CA TRP A 355 4.86 -9.84 12.77
C TRP A 355 5.96 -8.87 12.35
N ALA A 356 5.69 -8.03 11.35
CA ALA A 356 6.61 -7.00 10.90
C ALA A 356 6.88 -5.96 12.00
N PHE A 357 5.86 -5.59 12.79
CA PHE A 357 5.99 -4.69 13.93
C PHE A 357 6.96 -5.25 14.99
N VAL A 358 6.80 -6.53 15.38
CA VAL A 358 7.73 -7.19 16.30
C VAL A 358 9.13 -7.26 15.71
N GLY A 359 9.25 -7.64 14.43
CA GLY A 359 10.52 -7.64 13.70
C GLY A 359 11.18 -6.27 13.69
N ARG A 360 10.40 -5.19 13.58
CA ARG A 360 10.90 -3.81 13.57
C ARG A 360 11.42 -3.38 14.94
N LEU A 361 10.79 -3.80 16.03
CA LEU A 361 11.33 -3.60 17.39
C LEU A 361 12.66 -4.33 17.58
N VAL A 362 12.76 -5.57 17.11
CA VAL A 362 14.02 -6.34 17.15
C VAL A 362 15.10 -5.64 16.30
N ALA A 363 14.76 -5.19 15.10
CA ALA A 363 15.66 -4.45 14.23
C ALA A 363 16.13 -3.12 14.87
N ALA A 364 15.26 -2.45 15.62
CA ALA A 364 15.62 -1.24 16.35
C ALA A 364 16.64 -1.52 17.46
N VAL A 365 16.45 -2.59 18.25
CA VAL A 365 17.43 -3.04 19.25
C VAL A 365 18.75 -3.42 18.58
N PHE A 366 18.69 -4.17 17.49
CA PHE A 366 19.89 -4.56 16.73
C PHE A 366 20.65 -3.33 16.20
N GLY A 367 19.95 -2.34 15.64
CA GLY A 367 20.57 -1.10 15.19
C GLY A 367 21.26 -0.32 16.32
N GLN A 368 20.72 -0.33 17.54
CA GLN A 368 21.42 0.25 18.71
C GLN A 368 22.68 -0.54 19.06
N LEU A 369 22.64 -1.88 19.01
CA LEU A 369 23.82 -2.71 19.23
C LEU A 369 24.91 -2.42 18.19
N VAL A 370 24.55 -2.26 16.91
CA VAL A 370 25.49 -1.88 15.84
C VAL A 370 26.20 -0.57 16.19
N VAL A 371 25.46 0.46 16.61
CA VAL A 371 26.07 1.73 17.05
C VAL A 371 26.99 1.51 18.25
N MET A 372 26.61 0.67 19.22
CA MET A 372 27.43 0.41 20.42
C MET A 372 28.74 -0.29 20.12
N ILE A 373 28.74 -1.33 19.28
CA ILE A 373 29.92 -2.15 18.96
C ILE A 373 30.85 -1.53 17.91
N TYR A 374 30.57 -0.30 17.48
CA TYR A 374 31.38 0.40 16.49
C TYR A 374 32.87 0.34 16.91
N PRO A 375 33.76 -0.24 16.07
CA PRO A 375 35.10 -0.65 16.49
C PRO A 375 36.14 0.48 16.59
N ALA A 376 35.73 1.73 16.89
CA ALA A 376 36.54 2.93 16.65
C ALA A 376 37.93 2.95 17.32
N GLY A 377 38.94 3.27 16.50
CA GLY A 377 39.83 4.41 16.73
C GLY A 377 39.58 5.49 15.65
N PRO A 378 39.88 6.79 15.88
CA PRO A 378 39.45 7.92 15.02
C PRO A 378 39.90 7.90 13.55
N ASP A 379 40.93 7.12 13.19
CA ASP A 379 41.52 7.10 11.84
C ASP A 379 41.58 5.70 11.21
N ALA A 380 40.91 4.70 11.78
CA ALA A 380 40.94 3.33 11.27
C ALA A 380 39.86 3.11 10.19
N SER A 381 40.25 2.50 9.06
CA SER A 381 39.30 2.09 8.02
C SER A 381 38.24 1.16 8.60
N VAL A 382 36.97 1.38 8.25
CA VAL A 382 35.85 0.55 8.70
C VAL A 382 36.11 -0.93 8.34
N PRO A 383 36.18 -1.85 9.32
CA PRO A 383 36.40 -3.26 9.05
C PRO A 383 35.28 -3.85 8.19
N PHE A 384 35.63 -4.75 7.28
CA PHE A 384 34.66 -5.38 6.37
C PHE A 384 33.51 -6.10 7.11
N TRP A 385 33.80 -6.80 8.22
CA TRP A 385 32.76 -7.45 9.02
C TRP A 385 31.73 -6.45 9.58
N TYR A 386 32.20 -5.26 9.98
CA TYR A 386 31.35 -4.21 10.54
C TYR A 386 30.48 -3.59 9.44
N MET A 387 31.05 -3.37 8.25
CA MET A 387 30.28 -2.96 7.07
C MET A 387 29.13 -3.92 6.78
N LEU A 388 29.41 -5.23 6.73
CA LEU A 388 28.37 -6.24 6.53
C LEU A 388 27.29 -6.22 7.63
N THR A 389 27.70 -5.95 8.87
CA THR A 389 26.78 -5.85 10.02
C THR A 389 25.86 -4.64 9.88
N VAL A 390 26.38 -3.48 9.47
CA VAL A 390 25.58 -2.28 9.20
C VAL A 390 24.62 -2.52 8.04
N ILE A 391 25.10 -3.12 6.93
CA ILE A 391 24.25 -3.46 5.77
C ILE A 391 23.11 -4.39 6.21
N PHE A 392 23.42 -5.47 6.92
CA PHE A 392 22.41 -6.40 7.41
C PHE A 392 21.41 -5.71 8.34
N SER A 393 21.89 -4.90 9.29
CA SER A 393 21.02 -4.14 10.20
C SER A 393 20.08 -3.22 9.44
N HIS A 394 20.59 -2.53 8.41
CA HIS A 394 19.81 -1.58 7.63
C HIS A 394 18.76 -2.32 6.79
N VAL A 395 19.18 -3.33 6.02
CA VAL A 395 18.29 -4.14 5.16
C VAL A 395 17.21 -4.84 5.97
N PHE A 396 17.54 -5.38 7.15
CA PHE A 396 16.55 -6.01 8.03
C PHE A 396 15.52 -4.99 8.56
N SER A 397 16.02 -3.81 8.93
CA SER A 397 15.22 -2.69 9.42
C SER A 397 14.25 -2.17 8.34
N THR A 398 14.76 -1.89 7.15
CA THR A 398 13.97 -1.40 6.00
C THR A 398 13.00 -2.46 5.51
N PHE A 399 13.41 -3.73 5.43
CA PHE A 399 12.52 -4.86 5.12
C PHE A 399 11.27 -4.89 6.01
N MET A 400 11.47 -4.86 7.34
CA MET A 400 10.35 -4.88 8.28
C MET A 400 9.46 -3.64 8.13
N ASN A 401 10.06 -2.47 7.87
CA ASN A 401 9.30 -1.26 7.59
C ASN A 401 8.45 -1.37 6.30
N THR A 402 9.01 -1.89 5.21
CA THR A 402 8.32 -2.11 3.94
C THR A 402 7.16 -3.09 4.09
N VAL A 403 7.37 -4.22 4.78
CA VAL A 403 6.31 -5.21 5.03
C VAL A 403 5.19 -4.58 5.87
N MET A 404 5.54 -3.82 6.91
CA MET A 404 4.58 -3.14 7.76
C MET A 404 3.78 -2.09 6.98
N PHE A 405 4.43 -1.29 6.12
CA PHE A 405 3.75 -0.31 5.27
C PHE A 405 2.80 -0.96 4.27
N VAL A 406 3.26 -1.97 3.53
CA VAL A 406 2.41 -2.65 2.53
C VAL A 406 1.22 -3.34 3.20
N ALA A 407 1.45 -4.00 4.34
CA ALA A 407 0.40 -4.71 5.07
C ALA A 407 -0.68 -3.75 5.61
N VAL A 408 -0.29 -2.63 6.21
CA VAL A 408 -1.27 -1.68 6.76
C VAL A 408 -2.04 -0.96 5.65
N SER A 409 -1.37 -0.60 4.56
CA SER A 409 -2.02 0.02 3.41
C SER A 409 -2.98 -0.95 2.70
N ALA A 410 -2.62 -2.24 2.62
CA ALA A 410 -3.52 -3.27 2.09
C ALA A 410 -4.75 -3.46 2.99
N PHE A 411 -4.57 -3.36 4.31
CA PHE A 411 -5.69 -3.37 5.26
C PHE A 411 -6.60 -2.15 5.06
N HIS A 412 -6.03 -0.94 4.94
CA HIS A 412 -6.79 0.28 4.65
C HIS A 412 -7.63 0.15 3.37
N ALA A 413 -7.03 -0.36 2.30
CA ALA A 413 -7.71 -0.52 1.02
C ALA A 413 -8.90 -1.50 1.10
N ARG A 414 -8.79 -2.55 1.93
CA ARG A 414 -9.87 -3.52 2.14
C ARG A 414 -11.04 -2.98 2.96
N ILE A 415 -10.80 -2.06 3.90
CA ILE A 415 -11.85 -1.50 4.77
C ILE A 415 -12.44 -0.19 4.24
N ALA A 416 -11.81 0.42 3.24
CA ALA A 416 -12.27 1.65 2.63
C ALA A 416 -13.54 1.42 1.80
N ASP A 417 -14.55 2.26 2.03
CA ASP A 417 -15.77 2.26 1.23
C ASP A 417 -15.46 2.76 -0.21
N PRO A 418 -15.78 2.02 -1.28
CA PRO A 418 -15.50 2.44 -2.65
C PRO A 418 -16.13 3.80 -3.03
N THR A 419 -17.24 4.19 -2.40
CA THR A 419 -17.94 5.46 -2.68
C THR A 419 -17.14 6.68 -2.24
N ILE A 420 -16.46 6.60 -1.09
CA ILE A 420 -15.62 7.66 -0.50
C ILE A 420 -14.18 7.18 -0.29
N GLY A 421 -13.73 6.27 -1.16
CA GLY A 421 -12.50 5.51 -0.98
C GLY A 421 -11.24 6.39 -0.91
N GLY A 422 -11.18 7.47 -1.71
CA GLY A 422 -10.03 8.39 -1.70
C GLY A 422 -9.87 9.07 -0.34
N THR A 423 -10.94 9.63 0.19
CA THR A 423 -11.00 10.31 1.49
C THR A 423 -10.71 9.34 2.63
N TYR A 424 -11.31 8.14 2.59
CA TYR A 424 -11.09 7.11 3.61
C TYR A 424 -9.62 6.65 3.64
N MET A 425 -9.05 6.32 2.47
CA MET A 425 -7.64 5.93 2.35
C MET A 425 -6.72 7.05 2.81
N THR A 426 -7.01 8.28 2.39
CA THR A 426 -6.19 9.44 2.75
C THR A 426 -6.21 9.69 4.25
N LEU A 427 -7.38 9.59 4.90
CA LEU A 427 -7.50 9.76 6.35
C LEU A 427 -6.57 8.78 7.08
N LEU A 428 -6.66 7.49 6.77
CA LEU A 428 -5.87 6.46 7.45
C LEU A 428 -4.38 6.53 7.11
N ALA A 429 -4.03 6.78 5.84
CA ALA A 429 -2.64 6.98 5.43
C ALA A 429 -2.00 8.20 6.09
N THR A 430 -2.74 9.30 6.21
CA THR A 430 -2.24 10.54 6.82
C THR A 430 -1.98 10.35 8.31
N VAL A 431 -2.92 9.73 9.03
CA VAL A 431 -2.74 9.41 10.45
C VAL A 431 -1.56 8.45 10.66
N SER A 432 -1.41 7.44 9.80
CA SER A 432 -0.25 6.53 9.80
C SER A 432 1.08 7.26 9.65
N ASN A 433 1.16 8.21 8.72
CA ASN A 433 2.37 8.98 8.46
C ASN A 433 2.69 9.92 9.63
N LEU A 434 1.65 10.58 10.19
CA LEU A 434 1.81 11.49 11.32
C LEU A 434 2.42 10.81 12.55
N GLY A 435 2.07 9.54 12.80
CA GLY A 435 2.64 8.74 13.89
C GLY A 435 4.17 8.54 13.81
N GLY A 436 4.78 8.67 12.63
CA GLY A 436 6.24 8.61 12.47
C GLY A 436 6.90 9.99 12.51
N THR A 437 6.26 10.99 11.91
CA THR A 437 6.84 12.33 11.78
C THR A 437 6.76 13.14 13.07
N PHE A 438 5.61 13.12 13.76
CA PHE A 438 5.38 13.94 14.95
C PHE A 438 6.34 13.60 16.12
N PRO A 439 6.60 12.32 16.46
CA PRO A 439 7.52 11.98 17.55
C PRO A 439 8.98 12.35 17.29
N LYS A 440 9.39 12.46 16.02
CA LYS A 440 10.80 12.65 15.63
C LYS A 440 11.44 13.88 16.29
N TYR A 441 10.72 15.00 16.36
CA TYR A 441 11.21 16.21 17.02
C TYR A 441 11.51 15.97 18.51
N PHE A 442 10.56 15.37 19.24
CA PHE A 442 10.72 15.10 20.66
C PHE A 442 11.84 14.11 20.94
N ILE A 443 11.97 13.08 20.11
CA ILE A 443 12.98 12.03 20.24
C ILE A 443 14.38 12.59 20.01
N LEU A 444 14.58 13.42 18.97
CA LEU A 444 15.87 14.08 18.73
C LEU A 444 16.26 14.98 19.91
N LYS A 445 15.31 15.74 20.47
CA LYS A 445 15.55 16.56 21.67
C LYS A 445 15.91 15.73 22.90
N LEU A 446 15.29 14.55 23.07
CA LEU A 446 15.64 13.63 24.15
C LEU A 446 17.05 13.05 23.96
N VAL A 447 17.44 12.72 22.73
CA VAL A 447 18.80 12.24 22.42
C VAL A 447 19.84 13.28 22.79
N ASP A 448 19.61 14.55 22.49
CA ASP A 448 20.50 15.65 22.90
C ASP A 448 20.61 15.75 24.42
N LEU A 449 19.50 15.60 25.16
CA LEU A 449 19.49 15.61 26.63
C LEU A 449 20.26 14.43 27.26
N PHE A 450 20.22 13.25 26.63
CA PHE A 450 20.87 12.04 27.14
C PHE A 450 22.29 11.82 26.58
N THR A 451 22.72 12.57 25.56
CA THR A 451 24.07 12.47 24.99
C THR A 451 24.99 13.49 25.66
N MET A 452 26.04 13.02 26.34
CA MET A 452 27.12 13.90 26.81
C MET A 452 28.02 14.28 25.62
N ALA A 453 28.10 15.57 25.29
CA ALA A 453 29.09 16.07 24.32
C ALA A 453 30.49 16.04 24.95
N GLN A 454 31.36 15.14 24.49
CA GLN A 454 32.78 15.19 24.84
C GLN A 454 33.46 16.23 23.95
N SER A 455 33.76 17.40 24.51
CA SER A 455 34.61 18.41 23.88
C SER A 455 36.06 17.94 23.91
N VAL A 456 36.60 17.54 22.76
CA VAL A 456 38.04 17.37 22.61
C VAL A 456 38.66 18.76 22.51
N ILE A 457 39.39 19.17 23.54
CA ILE A 457 40.21 20.39 23.53
C ILE A 457 41.30 20.19 22.48
N SER A 458 41.11 20.76 21.29
CA SER A 458 42.18 20.86 20.30
C SER A 458 43.17 21.91 20.79
N THR A 459 44.34 21.47 21.28
CA THR A 459 45.47 22.38 21.52
C THR A 459 45.83 23.10 20.21
N PRO A 460 46.08 24.43 20.23
CA PRO A 460 46.37 25.17 19.02
C PRO A 460 47.67 24.65 18.36
N PRO A 461 47.71 24.51 17.02
CA PRO A 461 48.91 24.03 16.36
C PRO A 461 50.02 25.08 16.47
N THR A 462 51.17 24.67 17.01
CA THR A 462 52.41 25.43 16.92
C THR A 462 52.82 25.55 15.45
N SER A 463 53.31 26.73 15.11
CA SER A 463 53.68 27.27 13.80
C SER A 463 54.38 26.34 12.79
N ALA A 464 53.90 26.49 11.54
CA ALA A 464 54.65 26.56 10.26
C ALA A 464 55.22 25.28 9.62
N GLN A 465 54.75 25.00 8.38
CA GLN A 465 55.51 24.86 7.12
C GLN A 465 54.49 24.69 5.95
N PRO A 466 54.66 25.34 4.78
CA PRO A 466 53.77 25.14 3.63
C PRO A 466 54.29 23.99 2.73
N SER A 467 53.45 23.00 2.43
CA SER A 467 53.70 21.96 1.40
C SER A 467 52.43 21.75 0.56
N PRO A 468 52.57 21.26 -0.69
CA PRO A 468 51.77 21.71 -1.83
C PRO A 468 50.36 21.10 -1.91
N GLU A 469 49.51 21.82 -2.65
CA GLU A 469 48.11 21.52 -2.99
C GLU A 469 47.81 20.02 -3.15
N ALA A 470 47.07 19.47 -2.19
CA ALA A 470 46.39 18.19 -2.34
C ALA A 470 44.99 18.45 -2.92
N VAL A 471 44.77 17.89 -4.12
CA VAL A 471 43.47 17.81 -4.81
C VAL A 471 42.41 17.21 -3.87
N PRO A 472 41.21 17.82 -3.73
CA PRO A 472 40.20 17.29 -2.83
C PRO A 472 39.66 15.97 -3.38
N THR A 473 39.82 14.91 -2.57
CA THR A 473 39.27 13.57 -2.82
C THR A 473 37.76 13.58 -2.57
N ALA A 474 37.01 12.81 -3.37
CA ALA A 474 35.54 12.73 -3.46
C ALA A 474 34.76 12.37 -2.18
N THR A 475 35.44 12.23 -1.04
CA THR A 475 34.84 11.86 0.25
C THR A 475 34.14 13.04 0.93
N LYS A 476 34.57 14.28 0.67
CA LYS A 476 34.09 15.47 1.39
C LYS A 476 32.69 15.96 1.00
N VAL A 477 32.14 15.52 -0.11
CA VAL A 477 30.86 16.06 -0.62
C VAL A 477 29.65 15.45 0.12
N LEU A 478 29.81 14.25 0.69
CA LEU A 478 28.75 13.63 1.46
C LEU A 478 28.80 14.03 2.96
N ASP A 479 29.94 14.57 3.46
CA ASP A 479 30.28 14.92 4.87
C ASP A 479 29.29 15.85 5.59
N ASP A 480 28.36 16.43 4.86
CA ASP A 480 27.69 17.66 5.24
C ASP A 480 26.19 17.50 5.60
N ILE A 481 25.70 16.25 5.67
CA ILE A 481 24.26 15.89 5.70
C ILE A 481 23.64 15.84 7.12
N PHE A 482 24.42 15.88 8.22
CA PHE A 482 23.93 15.34 9.50
C PHE A 482 24.13 16.18 10.79
N SER A 483 24.37 17.50 10.71
CA SER A 483 24.46 18.35 11.93
C SER A 483 23.71 19.68 11.81
N SER A 484 22.64 19.86 12.59
CA SER A 484 22.42 20.96 13.58
C SER A 484 20.94 21.20 13.90
N SER A 485 20.61 21.21 15.20
CA SER A 485 19.31 21.59 15.80
C SER A 485 19.30 23.09 16.18
N PRO A 486 18.15 23.82 16.11
CA PRO A 486 18.06 25.24 16.47
C PRO A 486 17.32 25.52 17.81
N ASN A 487 17.50 26.75 18.33
CA ASN A 487 16.93 27.26 19.58
C ASN A 487 15.71 28.20 19.34
N ASN A 488 14.85 28.31 20.36
CA ASN A 488 13.46 28.79 20.39
C ASN A 488 13.20 30.31 20.27
N GLY A 489 11.95 30.65 19.88
CA GLY A 489 11.24 31.90 20.21
C GLY A 489 9.71 31.77 20.07
N HIS A 490 8.96 32.04 21.15
CA HIS A 490 7.49 31.93 21.29
C HIS A 490 6.71 33.10 20.64
N HIS A 491 5.42 32.90 20.31
CA HIS A 491 4.31 33.80 20.69
C HIS A 491 2.92 33.16 20.38
N SER A 492 1.96 33.41 21.27
CA SER A 492 0.59 32.87 21.30
C SER A 492 -0.43 33.96 20.93
N THR A 493 -1.55 33.60 20.28
CA THR A 493 -2.83 34.34 20.40
C THR A 493 -4.06 33.53 19.98
N THR A 494 -5.11 33.69 20.76
CA THR A 494 -6.45 33.06 20.76
C THR A 494 -7.45 33.95 20.02
N HIS A 495 -8.45 33.45 19.29
CA HIS A 495 -9.73 34.16 19.08
C HIS A 495 -10.92 33.25 18.69
N MET A 496 -12.11 33.75 19.08
CA MET A 496 -13.45 33.14 19.25
C MET A 496 -14.22 32.76 17.97
N ALA A 497 -15.14 31.82 18.15
CA ALA A 497 -16.22 31.40 17.23
C ALA A 497 -17.41 32.39 17.18
N PRO A 498 -18.29 32.25 16.18
CA PRO A 498 -19.74 32.27 16.48
C PRO A 498 -20.63 31.24 15.73
N ALA A 499 -21.75 30.98 16.40
CA ALA A 499 -23.04 30.30 16.12
C ALA A 499 -23.42 30.00 14.65
N GLU A 500 -23.77 28.76 14.29
CA GLU A 500 -25.08 28.06 14.43
C GLU A 500 -26.23 28.65 13.59
N GLU A 501 -26.55 27.98 12.48
CA GLU A 501 -27.85 28.09 11.80
C GLU A 501 -28.31 26.68 11.37
N SER A 502 -29.41 26.22 11.96
CA SER A 502 -29.93 24.84 11.88
C SER A 502 -30.78 24.61 10.63
N LEU A 503 -30.42 23.61 9.82
CA LEU A 503 -31.23 23.15 8.67
C LEU A 503 -31.51 21.63 8.75
N SER A 504 -32.70 21.31 9.28
CA SER A 504 -33.56 20.12 9.11
C SER A 504 -32.93 18.76 8.70
N ASP A 505 -32.80 17.85 9.68
CA ASP A 505 -32.26 16.48 9.58
C ASP A 505 -33.23 15.39 9.04
N LEU A 506 -34.41 15.77 8.56
CA LEU A 506 -35.44 14.80 8.12
C LEU A 506 -35.05 13.90 6.91
N PRO A 507 -34.28 14.35 5.91
CA PRO A 507 -33.85 13.49 4.80
C PRO A 507 -32.79 12.47 5.20
N ALA A 508 -31.93 12.83 6.16
CA ALA A 508 -30.87 11.98 6.69
C ALA A 508 -31.46 10.85 7.55
N LEU A 509 -32.42 11.17 8.42
CA LEU A 509 -33.17 10.17 9.19
C LEU A 509 -33.92 9.18 8.28
N ARG A 510 -34.51 9.64 7.18
CA ARG A 510 -35.20 8.75 6.22
C ARG A 510 -34.23 7.77 5.53
N ARG A 511 -33.04 8.23 5.10
CA ARG A 511 -32.01 7.32 4.54
C ARG A 511 -31.48 6.35 5.59
N GLN A 512 -31.27 6.81 6.81
CA GLN A 512 -30.76 5.97 7.90
C GLN A 512 -31.75 4.86 8.27
N HIS A 513 -33.06 5.14 8.33
CA HIS A 513 -34.08 4.12 8.61
C HIS A 513 -34.31 3.13 7.46
N VAL A 514 -34.21 3.56 6.20
CA VAL A 514 -34.35 2.67 5.04
C VAL A 514 -33.13 1.75 4.90
N THR A 515 -31.92 2.30 5.05
CA THR A 515 -30.69 1.51 4.97
C THR A 515 -30.52 0.59 6.18
N ALA A 516 -30.93 1.03 7.38
CA ALA A 516 -30.95 0.19 8.57
C ALA A 516 -31.98 -0.94 8.43
N GLY A 517 -33.21 -0.64 8.00
CA GLY A 517 -34.25 -1.66 7.80
C GLY A 517 -33.92 -2.66 6.69
N TYR A 518 -33.27 -2.23 5.60
CA TYR A 518 -32.79 -3.14 4.55
C TYR A 518 -31.63 -4.00 5.04
N ARG A 519 -30.66 -3.42 5.76
CA ARG A 519 -29.55 -4.18 6.37
C ARG A 519 -30.06 -5.17 7.42
N GLU A 520 -31.02 -4.77 8.23
CA GLU A 520 -31.67 -5.61 9.23
C GLU A 520 -32.43 -6.74 8.55
N GLY A 521 -33.25 -6.45 7.52
CA GLY A 521 -33.94 -7.45 6.71
C GLY A 521 -32.99 -8.44 6.01
N LEU A 522 -31.85 -7.97 5.47
CA LEU A 522 -30.85 -8.82 4.84
C LEU A 522 -30.06 -9.64 5.86
N SER A 523 -29.82 -9.08 7.06
CA SER A 523 -29.17 -9.79 8.16
C SER A 523 -30.07 -10.86 8.77
N ILE A 524 -31.36 -10.57 8.92
CA ILE A 524 -32.38 -11.51 9.38
C ILE A 524 -32.60 -12.59 8.33
N ALA A 525 -32.70 -12.23 7.05
CA ALA A 525 -32.81 -13.21 5.96
C ALA A 525 -31.57 -14.10 5.89
N LYS A 526 -30.35 -13.54 5.93
CA LYS A 526 -29.10 -14.32 5.99
C LYS A 526 -29.03 -15.22 7.22
N ALA A 527 -29.36 -14.70 8.40
CA ALA A 527 -29.35 -15.49 9.63
C ALA A 527 -30.37 -16.65 9.57
N LYS A 528 -31.53 -16.42 8.95
CA LYS A 528 -32.62 -17.40 8.86
C LYS A 528 -32.37 -18.48 7.81
N THR A 529 -31.80 -18.13 6.65
CA THR A 529 -31.57 -19.09 5.54
C THR A 529 -30.21 -19.78 5.60
N ILE A 530 -29.14 -19.09 6.04
CA ILE A 530 -27.80 -19.70 6.13
C ILE A 530 -27.75 -20.71 7.27
N GLN A 531 -28.35 -20.39 8.42
CA GLN A 531 -28.35 -21.33 9.55
C GLN A 531 -29.20 -22.56 9.23
N ALA A 532 -30.38 -22.40 8.62
CA ALA A 532 -31.21 -23.53 8.21
C ALA A 532 -30.53 -24.39 7.11
N GLY A 533 -29.84 -23.76 6.15
CA GLY A 533 -29.05 -24.47 5.15
C GLY A 533 -27.85 -25.21 5.75
N PHE A 534 -27.18 -24.60 6.74
CA PHE A 534 -26.10 -25.24 7.49
C PHE A 534 -26.64 -26.39 8.35
N ASP A 535 -27.73 -26.21 9.08
CA ASP A 535 -28.32 -27.24 9.94
C ASP A 535 -28.85 -28.43 9.11
N ALA A 536 -29.31 -28.20 7.88
CA ALA A 536 -29.71 -29.25 6.95
C ALA A 536 -28.50 -29.95 6.28
N GLY A 537 -27.46 -29.19 5.91
CA GLY A 537 -26.28 -29.72 5.21
C GLY A 537 -25.20 -30.33 6.12
N TYR A 538 -25.13 -29.88 7.38
CA TYR A 538 -24.09 -30.29 8.33
C TYR A 538 -24.14 -31.77 8.69
N PRO A 539 -25.30 -32.38 9.02
CA PRO A 539 -25.38 -33.82 9.26
C PRO A 539 -24.93 -34.65 8.05
N LEU A 540 -25.33 -34.24 6.84
CA LEU A 540 -24.93 -34.89 5.59
C LEU A 540 -23.42 -34.77 5.35
N GLY A 541 -22.84 -33.59 5.56
CA GLY A 541 -21.40 -33.38 5.45
C GLY A 541 -20.60 -34.24 6.44
N VAL A 542 -21.12 -34.44 7.66
CA VAL A 542 -20.53 -35.33 8.66
C VAL A 542 -20.59 -36.79 8.21
N GLU A 543 -21.72 -37.25 7.68
CA GLU A 543 -21.89 -38.63 7.20
C GLU A 543 -20.98 -38.95 6.00
N LEU A 544 -20.92 -38.03 5.02
CA LEU A 544 -20.02 -38.15 3.86
C LEU A 544 -18.55 -38.12 4.30
N GLY A 545 -18.19 -37.22 5.21
CA GLY A 545 -16.84 -37.12 5.76
C GLY A 545 -16.41 -38.38 6.51
N LEU A 546 -17.30 -38.98 7.31
CA LEU A 546 -17.06 -40.26 7.99
C LEU A 546 -16.86 -41.41 6.99
N THR A 547 -17.62 -41.43 5.91
CA THR A 547 -17.55 -42.49 4.90
C THR A 547 -16.25 -42.40 4.10
N VAL A 548 -15.86 -41.20 3.66
CA VAL A 548 -14.55 -40.96 3.03
C VAL A 548 -13.40 -41.33 3.98
N GLY A 549 -13.53 -40.98 5.27
CA GLY A 549 -12.57 -41.37 6.30
C GLY A 549 -12.42 -42.89 6.46
N ARG A 550 -13.53 -43.64 6.43
CA ARG A 550 -13.51 -45.12 6.47
C ARG A 550 -12.80 -45.71 5.25
N VAL A 551 -13.08 -45.21 4.05
CA VAL A 551 -12.43 -45.66 2.81
C VAL A 551 -10.90 -45.48 2.89
N PHE A 552 -10.43 -44.32 3.34
CA PHE A 552 -8.99 -44.09 3.54
C PHE A 552 -8.40 -44.98 4.63
N GLY A 553 -9.09 -45.12 5.77
CA GLY A 553 -8.63 -45.96 6.87
C GLY A 553 -8.49 -47.44 6.48
N ILE A 554 -9.43 -47.98 5.72
CA ILE A 554 -9.38 -49.37 5.23
C ILE A 554 -8.21 -49.53 4.25
N LEU A 555 -8.05 -48.62 3.28
CA LEU A 555 -6.95 -48.68 2.32
C LEU A 555 -5.57 -48.62 3.00
N GLU A 556 -5.39 -47.71 3.96
CA GLU A 556 -4.14 -47.57 4.71
C GLU A 556 -3.88 -48.81 5.60
N ALA A 557 -4.92 -49.38 6.20
CA ALA A 557 -4.80 -50.61 6.99
C ALA A 557 -4.40 -51.83 6.13
N ILE A 558 -4.98 -51.99 4.93
CA ILE A 558 -4.63 -53.09 4.01
C ILE A 558 -3.20 -52.92 3.50
N ILE A 559 -2.78 -51.69 3.18
CA ILE A 559 -1.39 -51.41 2.77
C ILE A 559 -0.42 -51.82 3.89
N ALA A 560 -0.66 -51.35 5.11
CA ALA A 560 0.19 -51.68 6.26
C ALA A 560 0.23 -53.19 6.55
N ALA A 561 -0.90 -53.88 6.45
CA ALA A 561 -0.97 -55.34 6.61
C ALA A 561 -0.20 -56.08 5.50
N THR A 562 -0.30 -55.61 4.26
CA THR A 562 0.38 -56.19 3.10
C THR A 562 1.90 -56.02 3.21
N GLU A 563 2.38 -54.83 3.60
CA GLU A 563 3.80 -54.55 3.84
C GLU A 563 4.36 -55.44 4.96
N LYS A 564 3.60 -55.63 6.04
CA LYS A 564 3.99 -56.52 7.14
C LYS A 564 4.05 -58.00 6.75
N SER A 565 3.30 -58.41 5.72
CA SER A 565 3.33 -59.76 5.16
C SER A 565 4.46 -60.02 4.16
N GLY A 566 5.31 -59.01 3.87
CA GLY A 566 6.43 -59.11 2.93
C GLY A 566 6.01 -59.09 1.45
N ARG A 567 4.77 -58.70 1.14
CA ARG A 567 4.25 -58.52 -0.22
C ARG A 567 4.29 -57.04 -0.61
N GLU A 568 4.50 -56.76 -1.89
CA GLU A 568 4.64 -55.40 -2.41
C GLU A 568 3.25 -54.78 -2.73
N PRO A 569 2.83 -53.67 -2.09
CA PRO A 569 1.46 -53.14 -2.18
C PRO A 569 1.29 -52.08 -3.29
N ASP A 570 2.03 -52.14 -4.39
CA ASP A 570 2.08 -51.05 -5.39
C ASP A 570 0.72 -50.69 -5.99
N LYS A 571 -0.12 -51.70 -6.26
CA LYS A 571 -1.49 -51.49 -6.75
C LYS A 571 -2.37 -50.80 -5.71
N LEU A 572 -2.19 -51.11 -4.42
CA LEU A 572 -2.95 -50.51 -3.32
C LEU A 572 -2.51 -49.07 -3.05
N LYS A 573 -1.21 -48.77 -3.13
CA LYS A 573 -0.67 -47.41 -3.05
C LYS A 573 -1.19 -46.54 -4.19
N THR A 574 -1.26 -47.09 -5.40
CA THR A 574 -1.84 -46.40 -6.57
C THR A 574 -3.33 -46.11 -6.38
N LEU A 575 -4.09 -47.05 -5.81
CA LEU A 575 -5.50 -46.86 -5.46
C LEU A 575 -5.70 -45.78 -4.38
N LEU A 576 -4.84 -45.74 -3.35
CA LEU A 576 -4.88 -44.70 -2.32
C LEU A 576 -4.63 -43.31 -2.90
N VAL A 577 -3.67 -43.17 -3.81
CA VAL A 577 -3.39 -41.89 -4.50
C VAL A 577 -4.58 -41.45 -5.35
N ARG A 578 -5.24 -42.40 -6.03
CA ARG A 578 -6.46 -42.12 -6.80
C ARG A 578 -7.62 -41.69 -5.90
N ALA A 579 -7.87 -42.42 -4.81
CA ALA A 579 -8.91 -42.08 -3.84
C ALA A 579 -8.64 -40.71 -3.18
N LYS A 580 -7.39 -40.41 -2.81
CA LYS A 580 -6.99 -39.10 -2.26
C LYS A 580 -7.15 -37.95 -3.26
N ARG A 581 -7.22 -38.22 -4.57
CA ARG A 581 -7.47 -37.21 -5.62
C ARG A 581 -8.96 -37.04 -5.88
N GLU A 582 -9.70 -38.13 -6.00
CA GLU A 582 -11.13 -38.13 -6.35
C GLU A 582 -12.04 -37.74 -5.18
N LEU A 583 -11.67 -38.06 -3.94
CA LEU A 583 -12.46 -37.77 -2.72
C LEU A 583 -12.03 -36.49 -1.99
N THR A 584 -11.32 -35.58 -2.66
CA THR A 584 -11.05 -34.24 -2.10
C THR A 584 -12.31 -33.40 -2.08
N VAL A 585 -12.48 -32.54 -1.08
CA VAL A 585 -13.67 -31.69 -0.94
C VAL A 585 -14.03 -30.93 -2.24
N PRO A 586 -13.09 -30.32 -2.98
CA PRO A 586 -13.43 -29.63 -4.24
C PRO A 586 -13.91 -30.59 -5.33
N ASN A 587 -13.20 -31.69 -5.57
CA ASN A 587 -13.52 -32.63 -6.67
C ASN A 587 -14.76 -33.48 -6.36
N PHE A 588 -15.02 -33.76 -5.08
CA PHE A 588 -16.18 -34.52 -4.63
C PHE A 588 -17.48 -33.70 -4.79
N LEU A 589 -17.39 -32.38 -4.66
CA LEU A 589 -18.50 -31.43 -4.75
C LEU A 589 -18.66 -30.76 -6.13
N GLU A 590 -17.72 -30.99 -7.06
CA GLU A 590 -17.64 -30.32 -8.38
C GLU A 590 -18.79 -30.63 -9.37
N GLY A 591 -19.73 -31.52 -9.01
CA GLY A 591 -20.87 -31.87 -9.86
C GLY A 591 -22.08 -30.92 -9.79
N VAL A 592 -21.99 -29.83 -9.04
CA VAL A 592 -23.07 -28.83 -8.92
C VAL A 592 -22.84 -27.74 -9.95
N ASN A 593 -23.40 -27.90 -11.15
CA ASN A 593 -23.44 -26.82 -12.14
C ASN A 593 -24.48 -25.77 -11.69
N ASP A 594 -24.03 -24.54 -11.47
CA ASP A 594 -24.91 -23.38 -11.19
C ASP A 594 -25.94 -23.13 -12.33
N GLU A 595 -25.67 -23.62 -13.55
CA GLU A 595 -26.58 -23.51 -14.70
C GLU A 595 -27.84 -24.38 -14.56
N ASP A 596 -27.75 -25.57 -13.96
CA ASP A 596 -28.91 -26.45 -13.74
C ASP A 596 -29.78 -25.91 -12.59
N LEU A 597 -29.14 -25.35 -11.55
CA LEU A 597 -29.80 -24.57 -10.49
C LEU A 597 -30.54 -23.35 -11.08
N GLY A 598 -29.94 -22.64 -12.03
CA GLY A 598 -30.53 -21.51 -12.72
C GLY A 598 -31.75 -21.87 -13.58
N ARG A 599 -31.69 -22.99 -14.31
CA ARG A 599 -32.79 -23.49 -15.15
C ARG A 599 -33.99 -23.98 -14.33
N ASP A 600 -33.74 -24.70 -13.23
CA ASP A 600 -34.82 -25.18 -12.37
C ASP A 600 -35.49 -24.03 -11.59
N MET A 601 -34.73 -23.00 -11.20
CA MET A 601 -35.28 -21.76 -10.62
C MET A 601 -36.25 -21.05 -11.57
N ALA A 602 -35.93 -20.96 -12.86
CA ALA A 602 -36.79 -20.34 -13.87
C ALA A 602 -38.05 -21.17 -14.14
N THR A 603 -37.95 -22.49 -14.03
CA THR A 603 -39.07 -23.41 -14.30
C THR A 603 -40.03 -23.51 -13.11
N GLN A 604 -39.54 -23.41 -11.87
CA GLN A 604 -40.36 -23.42 -10.66
C GLN A 604 -41.02 -22.06 -10.33
N GLN A 605 -40.41 -20.93 -10.71
CA GLN A 605 -41.08 -19.62 -10.61
C GLN A 605 -42.28 -19.47 -11.56
N ALA A 606 -42.38 -20.29 -12.60
CA ALA A 606 -43.54 -20.32 -13.48
C ALA A 606 -44.76 -21.05 -12.87
N ASN A 607 -44.57 -21.82 -11.78
CA ASN A 607 -45.64 -22.45 -11.02
C ASN A 607 -45.75 -21.78 -9.65
N ASP A 608 -46.64 -20.79 -9.55
CA ASP A 608 -46.93 -19.98 -8.37
C ASP A 608 -47.21 -20.83 -7.11
N GLN A 609 -46.19 -21.15 -6.29
CA GLN A 609 -46.28 -21.35 -4.82
C GLN A 609 -44.99 -21.76 -4.08
N ALA A 610 -43.79 -21.68 -4.67
CA ALA A 610 -42.56 -22.00 -3.94
C ALA A 610 -41.93 -20.75 -3.29
N THR A 611 -42.05 -20.62 -1.96
CA THR A 611 -41.21 -19.71 -1.16
C THR A 611 -39.74 -20.12 -1.26
N HIS A 612 -38.81 -19.16 -1.21
CA HIS A 612 -37.35 -19.37 -1.19
C HIS A 612 -36.86 -20.44 -0.17
N ASP A 613 -37.66 -20.76 0.86
CA ASP A 613 -37.38 -21.80 1.86
C ASP A 613 -37.44 -23.25 1.32
N GLY A 614 -38.11 -23.51 0.19
CA GLY A 614 -38.35 -24.89 -0.32
C GLY A 614 -37.25 -25.48 -1.19
N ILE A 615 -36.35 -24.66 -1.73
CA ILE A 615 -35.44 -25.08 -2.81
C ILE A 615 -34.16 -25.74 -2.25
N GLY A 616 -33.62 -25.21 -1.13
CA GLY A 616 -32.45 -25.81 -0.47
C GLY A 616 -32.74 -27.18 0.18
N THR A 617 -33.99 -27.44 0.55
CA THR A 617 -34.43 -28.67 1.21
C THR A 617 -34.71 -29.83 0.24
N GLN A 618 -34.94 -29.57 -1.04
CA GLN A 618 -35.26 -30.61 -2.03
C GLN A 618 -34.06 -31.10 -2.86
N HIS A 619 -33.01 -30.30 -3.05
CA HIS A 619 -31.84 -30.71 -3.86
C HIS A 619 -30.74 -31.42 -3.05
N ALA A 620 -30.57 -31.09 -1.76
CA ALA A 620 -29.60 -31.77 -0.88
C ALA A 620 -29.83 -33.31 -0.78
N PRO A 621 -31.07 -33.84 -0.73
CA PRO A 621 -31.33 -35.28 -0.71
C PRO A 621 -30.97 -36.01 -2.01
N ILE A 622 -31.10 -35.35 -3.18
CA ILE A 622 -30.83 -35.96 -4.48
C ILE A 622 -29.32 -36.08 -4.70
N PHE A 623 -28.58 -35.00 -4.40
CA PHE A 623 -27.11 -35.00 -4.43
C PHE A 623 -26.51 -35.98 -3.41
N ALA A 624 -27.09 -36.04 -2.20
CA ALA A 624 -26.71 -37.02 -1.19
C ALA A 624 -26.83 -38.45 -1.72
N LYS A 625 -27.93 -38.77 -2.39
CA LYS A 625 -28.20 -40.12 -2.89
C LYS A 625 -27.18 -40.57 -3.94
N GLU A 626 -26.86 -39.73 -4.91
CA GLU A 626 -25.90 -40.04 -5.99
C GLU A 626 -24.48 -40.22 -5.45
N LYS A 627 -24.09 -39.43 -4.44
CA LYS A 627 -22.78 -39.53 -3.80
C LYS A 627 -22.67 -40.72 -2.84
N VAL A 628 -23.75 -41.08 -2.16
CA VAL A 628 -23.83 -42.30 -1.35
C VAL A 628 -23.70 -43.54 -2.24
N GLU A 629 -24.35 -43.58 -3.40
CA GLU A 629 -24.21 -44.69 -4.35
C GLU A 629 -22.76 -44.86 -4.86
N GLN A 630 -22.04 -43.75 -5.13
CA GLN A 630 -20.62 -43.79 -5.48
C GLN A 630 -19.76 -44.36 -4.35
N LEU A 631 -20.04 -43.99 -3.10
CA LEU A 631 -19.30 -44.50 -1.93
C LEU A 631 -19.58 -45.98 -1.66
N GLU A 632 -20.81 -46.45 -1.83
CA GLU A 632 -21.15 -47.87 -1.76
C GLU A 632 -20.44 -48.71 -2.83
N GLU A 633 -20.20 -48.15 -4.02
CA GLU A 633 -19.45 -48.81 -5.08
C GLU A 633 -17.97 -49.00 -4.68
N TRP A 634 -17.36 -47.96 -4.09
CA TRP A 634 -16.01 -48.06 -3.52
C TRP A 634 -15.92 -49.09 -2.40
N GLU A 635 -16.92 -49.15 -1.51
CA GLU A 635 -16.97 -50.12 -0.41
C GLU A 635 -17.07 -51.56 -0.94
N LYS A 636 -17.92 -51.82 -1.94
CA LYS A 636 -18.02 -53.14 -2.61
C LYS A 636 -16.71 -53.55 -3.30
N VAL A 637 -15.98 -52.60 -3.87
CA VAL A 637 -14.66 -52.85 -4.48
C VAL A 637 -13.63 -53.21 -3.41
N LEU A 638 -13.65 -52.53 -2.26
CA LEU A 638 -12.78 -52.82 -1.12
C LEU A 638 -13.09 -54.18 -0.49
N GLU A 639 -14.36 -54.52 -0.27
CA GLU A 639 -14.77 -55.84 0.26
C GLU A 639 -14.32 -56.99 -0.65
N LYS A 640 -14.46 -56.83 -1.97
CA LYS A 640 -13.98 -57.82 -2.96
C LYS A 640 -12.46 -57.97 -2.95
N MET A 641 -11.72 -56.89 -2.70
CA MET A 641 -10.26 -56.96 -2.55
C MET A 641 -9.86 -57.66 -1.24
N PHE A 642 -10.57 -57.37 -0.14
CA PHE A 642 -10.34 -57.99 1.16
C PHE A 642 -10.58 -59.51 1.11
N THR A 643 -11.66 -59.95 0.48
CA THR A 643 -11.98 -61.39 0.33
C THR A 643 -11.06 -62.12 -0.64
N LYS A 644 -10.51 -61.46 -1.66
CA LYS A 644 -9.52 -62.07 -2.57
C LYS A 644 -8.10 -62.15 -2.02
N GLN A 645 -7.73 -61.32 -1.04
CA GLN A 645 -6.42 -61.38 -0.38
C GLN A 645 -6.41 -62.25 0.89
N ALA A 646 -7.58 -62.57 1.43
CA ALA A 646 -7.77 -63.48 2.58
C ALA A 646 -7.86 -64.97 2.18
N LEU A 647 -7.92 -65.28 0.88
CA LEU A 647 -7.67 -66.59 0.27
C LEU A 647 -6.23 -66.63 -0.28
#